data_AF-A0A2V2CWG3-F1
#
_entry.id   AF-A0A2V2CWG3-F1
#
_cell.length_a   1.000
_cell.length_b   1.000
_cell.length_c   1.000
_cell.angle_alpha   90.00
_cell.angle_beta   90.00
_cell.angle_gamma   90.00
#
_symmetry.space_group_name_H-M   'P 1'
#
loop_
_entity.id
_entity.type
_entity.pdbx_description
1 polymer ?
#
loop_
_entity_poly.entity_id
_entity_poly.type
_entity_poly.pdbx_seq_one_letter_code
_entity_poly.pdbx_strand_id
1 'polypeptide(L)'
;MGVMAMFNSKFKRALSVLFAVILALSLMAPAFAEETAPCTVTQGCTLPLGHAGGCVLAESAPAVSPAPSVSPAPSVSPSPAVSPEPAASPGPTVSPEPAESPALCSKVPGCTLPEGHEGACVPVISILPSENTLPADSASVFVSASGSDESGDGSREAPFASLAKAAAYINAAAGDTFTVYVMSDLVSTACARFYDRNVSITSDGGPWTVSRGENFSLQQDNARGTYNPAMLEIGNTADVSTGLMLTNIVFDDRGLKMGSLFEQARSPGEGVDNTQYVQDAIAASYATFPCKITLGSGAVLKNFGGMSSVRVTGAAEFEMKGGRICDDAGLSCDRLAGAAAGAVWCQGGSVSVGVGSLIDNVTGRAIYMDGGTAAIDGQIRNITGAGAAWQGTAGTALHLRNSAQARLTANCRIDGDAVVSGGGSGVFVDSGCTLTVDSGAVIKNLSSGTAGISGSGSVDFDGEITGLKGGANAIHMQNAYRCTIGPNGNIHHNNVTYGSIYVQGDGTLDIYGKINYNYSSDRAGGVCLAHNIGYNTASMYEGAEIVGNVSAQTGGGLMVSRGEFKMLGGVIKDNLAKQEGGGVFVRNGGRFIMSGGIVGGNSSGSFGGGLAFQATDWGSPAVAPFVQLNAGAIQNNRMNASVRLDGLSSSVQNGVSNDLALNKSGDGSMDRYLYISSAFTLGSARVYMAKDEKTVLPASGSLDLRLGNAAYGSYDKLEDYGDKLDWSKPYASFWVQRAGGAELTVGRSFDASLPVYALALATGADGLPAAEASIEVHPAKMGSQTGDVNFTLPGSENGYAVALVQPRADYGSLGITAPERLAEQPAASSYHVPFSASYTMAQGLLNALIQSASGGSNVSAALSFTVALDSRLAVSADKADYSLSSPIFDIDTLTISGSTLTVNLKLKSGWLLDAAKLLSSTPTVLSGTGTLAAEDFKAGESLVTNGSVQGSIQAGGDPTEVFVPGNTCYTLMVPASEVTLSYNANGGSGDPPPAQSAYIKETGSADFTIPESRLTAPAPSYSLLGWSRTADGAAEFKAGDTISIQADTELFAVWGELPVQTFTLSFDANGGQNAPAAQSVETTSDSGIVTITKNQPSRDGYVFQGWSQTRRGDVQFRGGDRVLLRGNVTLYAVWVLSTGAPQTGDPGSGALWLGLMCAALPAAGACAAAIKKKKAAQ
;
A
#
# COMPACT_ATOMS: atom_id res chain seq x y z
N MET A 1 34.92 20.88 -19.19
CA MET A 1 34.04 21.24 -20.33
C MET A 1 34.33 20.29 -21.49
N GLY A 2 33.34 19.88 -22.30
CA GLY A 2 33.62 19.12 -23.54
C GLY A 2 32.53 18.15 -24.02
N VAL A 3 32.02 17.25 -23.15
CA VAL A 3 31.23 16.08 -23.60
C VAL A 3 29.95 15.86 -22.77
N MET A 4 29.17 16.92 -22.52
CA MET A 4 27.94 16.83 -21.71
C MET A 4 26.70 17.52 -22.31
N ALA A 5 26.81 18.07 -23.53
CA ALA A 5 25.77 18.90 -24.14
C ALA A 5 24.88 18.19 -25.18
N MET A 6 25.22 16.97 -25.63
CA MET A 6 24.55 16.33 -26.78
C MET A 6 23.46 15.29 -26.46
N PHE A 7 23.35 14.81 -25.22
CA PHE A 7 22.34 13.77 -24.87
C PHE A 7 20.94 14.32 -24.51
N ASN A 8 20.82 15.60 -24.15
CA ASN A 8 19.59 16.17 -23.58
C ASN A 8 18.51 16.56 -24.62
N SER A 9 18.81 16.50 -25.92
CA SER A 9 17.87 16.90 -26.99
C SER A 9 16.95 15.78 -27.49
N LYS A 10 17.43 14.52 -27.50
CA LYS A 10 16.65 13.37 -27.97
C LYS A 10 15.60 12.91 -26.95
N PHE A 11 15.94 12.94 -25.66
CA PHE A 11 15.05 12.48 -24.59
C PHE A 11 13.75 13.31 -24.49
N LYS A 12 13.87 14.65 -24.62
CA LYS A 12 12.69 15.55 -24.59
C LYS A 12 11.71 15.31 -25.74
N ARG A 13 12.20 14.96 -26.94
CA ARG A 13 11.31 14.65 -28.09
C ARG A 13 10.53 13.35 -27.93
N ALA A 14 11.07 12.34 -27.24
CA ALA A 14 10.33 11.12 -26.95
C ALA A 14 9.18 11.38 -25.95
N LEU A 15 9.45 12.16 -24.90
CA LEU A 15 8.46 12.46 -23.86
C LEU A 15 7.27 13.29 -24.38
N SER A 16 7.51 14.27 -25.26
CA SER A 16 6.44 15.07 -25.88
C SER A 16 5.50 14.25 -26.78
N VAL A 17 6.02 13.21 -27.47
CA VAL A 17 5.18 12.34 -28.31
C VAL A 17 4.32 11.41 -27.45
N LEU A 18 4.85 10.90 -26.34
CA LEU A 18 4.10 10.04 -25.43
C LEU A 18 2.92 10.79 -24.77
N PHE A 19 3.15 12.06 -24.36
CA PHE A 19 2.08 12.93 -23.84
C PHE A 19 0.98 13.21 -24.87
N ALA A 20 1.35 13.43 -26.14
CA ALA A 20 0.40 13.70 -27.21
C ALA A 20 -0.50 12.47 -27.54
N VAL A 21 0.02 11.24 -27.41
CA VAL A 21 -0.77 10.01 -27.60
C VAL A 21 -1.73 9.79 -26.43
N ILE A 22 -1.30 10.04 -25.19
CA ILE A 22 -2.16 9.89 -24.00
C ILE A 22 -3.33 10.90 -24.04
N LEU A 23 -3.08 12.14 -24.47
CA LEU A 23 -4.12 13.16 -24.63
C LEU A 23 -5.08 12.91 -25.81
N ALA A 24 -4.75 11.98 -26.71
CA ALA A 24 -5.58 11.64 -27.88
C ALA A 24 -6.58 10.50 -27.62
N LEU A 25 -6.42 9.72 -26.54
CA LEU A 25 -7.35 8.63 -26.19
C LEU A 25 -8.47 9.05 -25.23
N SER A 26 -8.46 10.27 -24.71
CA SER A 26 -9.47 10.77 -23.74
C SER A 26 -10.71 11.41 -24.37
N LEU A 27 -10.82 11.44 -25.71
CA LEU A 27 -11.88 12.16 -26.43
C LEU A 27 -12.75 11.26 -27.34
N MET A 28 -13.28 10.18 -26.78
CA MET A 28 -14.48 9.52 -27.34
C MET A 28 -15.43 9.05 -26.25
N ALA A 29 -16.65 9.58 -26.27
CA ALA A 29 -17.79 9.10 -25.48
C ALA A 29 -19.03 8.99 -26.40
N PRO A 30 -19.73 7.85 -26.42
CA PRO A 30 -21.09 7.78 -26.93
C PRO A 30 -22.07 8.14 -25.81
N ALA A 31 -22.84 9.20 -25.98
CA ALA A 31 -23.90 9.56 -25.04
C ALA A 31 -25.17 8.73 -25.33
N PHE A 32 -25.60 7.93 -24.36
CA PHE A 32 -27.01 7.60 -24.12
C PHE A 32 -27.21 7.45 -22.62
N ALA A 33 -28.18 8.19 -22.08
CA ALA A 33 -28.56 8.15 -20.68
C ALA A 33 -30.06 7.90 -20.58
N GLU A 34 -30.47 7.13 -19.57
CA GLU A 34 -31.85 7.04 -19.12
C GLU A 34 -31.83 6.94 -17.57
N GLU A 35 -32.79 7.56 -16.90
CA GLU A 35 -32.69 7.85 -15.46
C GLU A 35 -33.09 6.67 -14.57
N THR A 36 -32.23 6.34 -13.60
CA THR A 36 -32.65 5.73 -12.32
C THR A 36 -31.84 6.32 -11.17
N ALA A 37 -32.52 6.83 -10.13
CA ALA A 37 -31.89 7.43 -8.96
C ALA A 37 -31.17 6.38 -8.06
N PRO A 38 -30.10 6.76 -7.33
CA PRO A 38 -29.35 5.83 -6.49
C PRO A 38 -30.10 5.43 -5.22
N CYS A 39 -30.28 4.13 -4.99
CA CYS A 39 -30.77 3.61 -3.71
C CYS A 39 -29.65 3.58 -2.66
N THR A 40 -29.92 4.12 -1.46
CA THR A 40 -29.01 4.03 -0.31
C THR A 40 -28.96 2.61 0.24
N VAL A 41 -27.77 1.99 0.23
CA VAL A 41 -27.56 0.65 0.81
C VAL A 41 -27.39 0.74 2.33
N THR A 42 -28.32 0.13 3.08
CA THR A 42 -28.21 -0.06 4.53
C THR A 42 -27.36 -1.30 4.85
N GLN A 43 -26.67 -1.31 6.00
CA GLN A 43 -25.90 -2.49 6.43
C GLN A 43 -26.80 -3.74 6.62
N GLY A 44 -26.31 -4.91 6.23
CA GLY A 44 -26.87 -6.19 6.70
C GLY A 44 -27.15 -7.29 5.65
N CYS A 45 -26.69 -7.18 4.40
CA CYS A 45 -26.90 -8.23 3.39
C CYS A 45 -25.66 -8.56 2.56
N THR A 46 -25.47 -9.84 2.26
CA THR A 46 -24.49 -10.36 1.29
C THR A 46 -25.18 -11.39 0.39
N LEU A 47 -25.01 -11.24 -0.93
CA LEU A 47 -25.40 -12.23 -1.93
C LEU A 47 -24.20 -12.45 -2.88
N PRO A 48 -23.81 -13.70 -3.20
CA PRO A 48 -22.81 -13.98 -4.22
C PRO A 48 -23.28 -13.53 -5.61
N LEU A 49 -22.33 -13.21 -6.50
CA LEU A 49 -22.65 -12.88 -7.90
C LEU A 49 -23.35 -14.05 -8.61
N GLY A 50 -24.46 -13.76 -9.30
CA GLY A 50 -25.05 -14.69 -10.27
C GLY A 50 -26.57 -14.96 -10.18
N HIS A 51 -27.29 -14.38 -9.20
CA HIS A 51 -28.74 -14.60 -9.06
C HIS A 51 -29.59 -13.40 -9.48
N ALA A 52 -30.74 -13.66 -10.13
CA ALA A 52 -31.78 -12.68 -10.42
C ALA A 52 -33.06 -13.03 -9.64
N GLY A 53 -33.46 -12.18 -8.70
CA GLY A 53 -34.64 -12.36 -7.86
C GLY A 53 -34.80 -11.22 -6.85
N GLY A 54 -36.03 -10.83 -6.55
CA GLY A 54 -36.33 -9.73 -5.62
C GLY A 54 -36.26 -10.15 -4.14
N CYS A 55 -35.82 -9.24 -3.28
CA CYS A 55 -35.75 -9.47 -1.83
C CYS A 55 -37.13 -9.22 -1.17
N VAL A 56 -37.47 -10.01 -0.13
CA VAL A 56 -38.70 -9.88 0.67
C VAL A 56 -38.32 -9.93 2.15
N LEU A 57 -38.80 -8.95 2.93
CA LEU A 57 -38.54 -8.85 4.36
C LEU A 57 -39.58 -9.62 5.18
N ALA A 58 -39.17 -10.20 6.31
CA ALA A 58 -40.05 -10.83 7.29
C ALA A 58 -40.30 -9.89 8.49
N GLU A 59 -41.51 -9.90 9.03
CA GLU A 59 -41.91 -9.01 10.15
C GLU A 59 -41.35 -9.47 11.51
N SER A 60 -41.18 -8.52 12.42
CA SER A 60 -40.64 -8.73 13.77
C SER A 60 -41.72 -8.98 14.82
N ALA A 61 -41.50 -9.97 15.69
CA ALA A 61 -42.30 -10.15 16.90
C ALA A 61 -41.88 -9.17 18.02
N PRO A 62 -42.80 -8.74 18.91
CA PRO A 62 -42.54 -7.68 19.89
C PRO A 62 -41.74 -8.16 21.12
N ALA A 63 -41.11 -7.20 21.80
CA ALA A 63 -40.17 -7.42 22.91
C ALA A 63 -40.83 -7.67 24.29
N VAL A 64 -40.05 -8.22 25.22
CA VAL A 64 -40.38 -8.34 26.65
C VAL A 64 -39.30 -7.66 27.49
N SER A 65 -39.68 -6.81 28.43
CA SER A 65 -38.78 -6.03 29.29
C SER A 65 -38.25 -6.83 30.50
N PRO A 66 -37.00 -6.59 30.95
CA PRO A 66 -36.46 -7.18 32.18
C PRO A 66 -36.87 -6.40 33.45
N ALA A 67 -36.88 -7.10 34.59
CA ALA A 67 -37.06 -6.53 35.93
C ALA A 67 -35.72 -6.47 36.71
N PRO A 68 -35.58 -5.65 37.78
CA PRO A 68 -34.25 -5.18 38.22
C PRO A 68 -33.59 -5.93 39.40
N SER A 69 -32.26 -6.06 39.30
CA SER A 69 -31.20 -5.96 40.34
C SER A 69 -31.35 -6.58 41.75
N VAL A 70 -30.35 -7.40 42.15
CA VAL A 70 -29.75 -7.41 43.51
C VAL A 70 -28.24 -7.68 43.41
N SER A 71 -27.42 -7.13 44.31
CA SER A 71 -25.94 -7.27 44.35
C SER A 71 -25.45 -8.40 45.29
N PRO A 72 -24.19 -8.89 45.16
CA PRO A 72 -23.70 -10.11 45.84
C PRO A 72 -22.72 -9.88 47.02
N ALA A 73 -22.63 -10.87 47.93
CA ALA A 73 -21.53 -11.11 48.89
C ALA A 73 -21.64 -12.55 49.50
N PRO A 74 -20.63 -13.11 50.21
CA PRO A 74 -19.35 -13.57 49.65
C PRO A 74 -18.86 -14.97 50.14
N SER A 75 -17.81 -15.51 49.48
CA SER A 75 -16.95 -16.67 49.89
C SER A 75 -17.67 -18.03 50.12
N VAL A 76 -17.06 -19.22 50.30
CA VAL A 76 -15.74 -19.70 50.77
C VAL A 76 -15.29 -20.99 50.02
N SER A 77 -13.99 -21.31 49.99
CA SER A 77 -13.37 -22.60 49.57
C SER A 77 -12.74 -23.31 50.80
N PRO A 78 -12.63 -24.66 50.90
CA PRO A 78 -11.95 -25.51 49.90
C PRO A 78 -12.43 -26.99 49.74
N SER A 79 -11.71 -27.72 48.87
CA SER A 79 -11.66 -29.20 48.69
C SER A 79 -11.00 -29.93 49.90
N PRO A 80 -10.71 -31.26 49.90
CA PRO A 80 -10.93 -32.32 48.88
C PRO A 80 -11.45 -33.69 49.43
N ALA A 81 -11.68 -34.70 48.55
CA ALA A 81 -11.43 -36.13 48.83
C ALA A 81 -11.56 -37.09 47.62
N VAL A 82 -10.50 -37.88 47.36
CA VAL A 82 -10.47 -39.34 47.05
C VAL A 82 -11.27 -39.93 45.85
N SER A 83 -10.56 -40.66 44.99
CA SER A 83 -11.05 -41.68 44.03
C SER A 83 -10.87 -43.10 44.61
N PRO A 84 -11.66 -44.12 44.20
CA PRO A 84 -11.00 -45.22 43.46
C PRO A 84 -11.84 -45.88 42.33
N GLU A 85 -11.11 -46.42 41.36
CA GLU A 85 -11.49 -47.45 40.37
C GLU A 85 -11.42 -48.89 40.94
N PRO A 86 -11.72 -49.98 40.19
CA PRO A 86 -12.74 -50.19 39.15
C PRO A 86 -13.51 -51.54 39.32
N ALA A 87 -14.56 -51.79 38.51
CA ALA A 87 -15.16 -53.12 38.31
C ALA A 87 -15.83 -53.22 36.92
N ALA A 88 -16.02 -54.44 36.38
CA ALA A 88 -16.28 -54.65 34.94
C ALA A 88 -17.49 -55.54 34.59
N SER A 89 -18.19 -55.17 33.50
CA SER A 89 -18.97 -56.04 32.57
C SER A 89 -20.24 -56.76 33.12
N PRO A 90 -21.09 -57.34 32.24
CA PRO A 90 -21.70 -56.75 31.03
C PRO A 90 -23.24 -56.99 30.94
N GLY A 91 -23.97 -56.25 30.08
CA GLY A 91 -25.40 -56.49 29.81
C GLY A 91 -25.96 -55.67 28.63
N PRO A 92 -27.06 -56.08 27.94
CA PRO A 92 -27.26 -55.73 26.53
C PRO A 92 -28.49 -54.87 26.16
N THR A 93 -28.38 -54.23 24.98
CA THR A 93 -29.43 -53.83 24.00
C THR A 93 -30.60 -52.91 24.41
N VAL A 94 -30.78 -51.82 23.65
CA VAL A 94 -31.88 -51.57 22.68
C VAL A 94 -31.52 -50.32 21.83
N SER A 95 -32.05 -50.21 20.60
CA SER A 95 -31.87 -49.06 19.68
C SER A 95 -33.23 -48.44 19.32
N PRO A 96 -33.29 -47.15 18.94
CA PRO A 96 -33.69 -46.85 17.55
C PRO A 96 -32.94 -45.67 16.88
N GLU A 97 -33.35 -45.40 15.64
CA GLU A 97 -32.89 -44.46 14.60
C GLU A 97 -33.04 -42.94 14.95
N PRO A 98 -32.40 -42.01 14.20
CA PRO A 98 -33.13 -41.40 13.06
C PRO A 98 -32.32 -40.93 11.82
N ALA A 99 -32.94 -41.13 10.66
CA ALA A 99 -33.12 -40.24 9.48
C ALA A 99 -31.95 -39.39 8.86
N GLU A 100 -31.67 -39.74 7.61
CA GLU A 100 -31.41 -38.90 6.41
C GLU A 100 -30.26 -37.86 6.34
N SER A 101 -29.52 -37.93 5.22
CA SER A 101 -28.64 -36.88 4.68
C SER A 101 -28.52 -37.04 3.14
N PRO A 102 -28.38 -35.95 2.35
CA PRO A 102 -28.56 -35.99 0.91
C PRO A 102 -27.31 -36.36 0.08
N ALA A 103 -27.54 -37.07 -1.03
CA ALA A 103 -26.73 -37.23 -2.25
C ALA A 103 -25.18 -37.28 -2.12
N LEU A 104 -24.56 -38.47 -2.13
CA LEU A 104 -24.15 -39.20 -3.36
C LEU A 104 -23.14 -38.48 -4.27
N CYS A 105 -21.85 -38.81 -4.09
CA CYS A 105 -20.82 -38.65 -5.12
C CYS A 105 -20.84 -39.86 -6.09
N SER A 106 -20.57 -39.64 -7.38
CA SER A 106 -20.63 -40.67 -8.42
C SER A 106 -19.46 -41.64 -8.40
N LYS A 107 -19.74 -42.95 -8.43
CA LYS A 107 -18.69 -44.00 -8.58
C LYS A 107 -17.96 -43.88 -9.92
N VAL A 108 -16.64 -43.77 -9.87
CA VAL A 108 -15.75 -44.06 -11.00
C VAL A 108 -15.56 -45.59 -11.09
N PRO A 109 -15.57 -46.22 -12.29
CA PRO A 109 -15.28 -47.64 -12.42
C PRO A 109 -13.83 -47.97 -11.98
N GLY A 110 -13.66 -48.91 -11.04
CA GLY A 110 -12.34 -49.45 -10.67
C GLY A 110 -12.14 -49.78 -9.19
N CYS A 111 -12.90 -49.18 -8.27
CA CYS A 111 -12.68 -49.37 -6.83
C CYS A 111 -13.44 -50.58 -6.24
N THR A 112 -12.70 -51.48 -5.59
CA THR A 112 -13.20 -52.44 -4.60
C THR A 112 -12.38 -52.32 -3.32
N LEU A 113 -13.03 -52.00 -2.20
CA LEU A 113 -12.47 -52.03 -0.85
C LEU A 113 -13.25 -53.06 -0.01
N PRO A 114 -12.62 -53.79 0.91
CA PRO A 114 -13.33 -54.57 1.93
C PRO A 114 -14.15 -53.67 2.86
N GLU A 115 -15.21 -54.22 3.46
CA GLU A 115 -16.03 -53.49 4.44
C GLU A 115 -15.23 -53.20 5.73
N GLY A 116 -15.41 -51.98 6.29
CA GLY A 116 -14.93 -51.63 7.63
C GLY A 116 -13.72 -50.68 7.72
N HIS A 117 -13.23 -50.10 6.62
CA HIS A 117 -12.11 -49.15 6.66
C HIS A 117 -12.57 -47.69 6.56
N GLU A 118 -12.30 -46.89 7.60
CA GLU A 118 -12.37 -45.42 7.51
C GLU A 118 -11.02 -44.83 7.08
N GLY A 119 -11.05 -43.74 6.31
CA GLY A 119 -9.86 -43.08 5.77
C GLY A 119 -10.13 -42.42 4.43
N ALA A 120 -9.43 -41.32 4.14
CA ALA A 120 -9.53 -40.66 2.85
C ALA A 120 -8.96 -41.55 1.73
N CYS A 121 -9.65 -41.63 0.59
CA CYS A 121 -9.14 -42.34 -0.58
C CYS A 121 -7.90 -41.63 -1.15
N VAL A 122 -6.72 -42.14 -0.79
CA VAL A 122 -5.51 -41.86 -1.58
C VAL A 122 -5.75 -42.39 -2.98
N PRO A 123 -5.59 -41.57 -4.04
CA PRO A 123 -5.76 -42.06 -5.40
C PRO A 123 -4.68 -43.13 -5.66
N VAL A 124 -5.11 -44.36 -5.88
CA VAL A 124 -4.24 -45.37 -6.50
C VAL A 124 -4.04 -44.91 -7.94
N ILE A 125 -2.93 -44.19 -8.16
CA ILE A 125 -2.49 -43.75 -9.48
C ILE A 125 -2.10 -45.02 -10.24
N SER A 126 -3.08 -45.60 -10.94
CA SER A 126 -2.87 -46.65 -11.92
C SER A 126 -2.29 -46.02 -13.20
N ILE A 127 -1.07 -45.50 -13.08
CA ILE A 127 -0.16 -45.47 -14.21
C ILE A 127 0.10 -46.94 -14.52
N LEU A 128 -0.48 -47.42 -15.62
CA LEU A 128 0.11 -48.55 -16.33
C LEU A 128 1.56 -48.15 -16.60
N PRO A 129 2.56 -48.91 -16.08
CA PRO A 129 3.95 -48.52 -16.24
C PRO A 129 4.24 -48.38 -17.73
N SER A 130 4.95 -47.32 -18.13
CA SER A 130 5.53 -47.25 -19.46
C SER A 130 6.35 -48.50 -19.67
N GLU A 131 5.99 -49.34 -20.64
CA GLU A 131 6.64 -50.63 -20.82
C GLU A 131 8.13 -50.40 -21.12
N ASN A 132 8.99 -50.70 -20.14
CA ASN A 132 10.43 -50.85 -20.36
C ASN A 132 10.63 -52.14 -21.16
N THR A 133 10.30 -52.10 -22.45
CA THR A 133 10.52 -53.21 -23.38
C THR A 133 12.01 -53.54 -23.42
N LEU A 134 12.34 -54.80 -23.15
CA LEU A 134 13.71 -55.30 -23.37
C LEU A 134 14.11 -55.08 -24.84
N PRO A 135 15.40 -54.79 -25.13
CA PRO A 135 15.79 -54.49 -26.51
C PRO A 135 15.53 -55.69 -27.43
N ALA A 136 14.75 -55.48 -28.49
CA ALA A 136 14.23 -56.55 -29.34
C ALA A 136 15.32 -57.38 -30.03
N ASP A 137 16.47 -56.77 -30.31
CA ASP A 137 17.64 -57.39 -30.94
C ASP A 137 18.77 -57.73 -29.92
N SER A 138 18.44 -57.95 -28.64
CA SER A 138 19.45 -58.25 -27.60
C SER A 138 19.89 -59.72 -27.60
N ALA A 139 21.21 -59.93 -27.55
CA ALA A 139 21.78 -61.27 -27.36
C ALA A 139 21.54 -61.75 -25.91
N SER A 140 20.92 -62.93 -25.76
CA SER A 140 20.53 -63.47 -24.46
C SER A 140 21.65 -64.30 -23.81
N VAL A 141 21.89 -64.10 -22.51
CA VAL A 141 22.88 -64.84 -21.70
C VAL A 141 22.21 -65.28 -20.40
N PHE A 142 22.33 -66.55 -20.03
CA PHE A 142 21.67 -67.12 -18.85
C PHE A 142 22.65 -67.42 -17.71
N VAL A 143 22.22 -67.18 -16.47
CA VAL A 143 23.03 -67.33 -15.25
C VAL A 143 22.20 -67.99 -14.15
N SER A 144 22.75 -69.03 -13.50
CA SER A 144 22.08 -69.81 -12.45
C SER A 144 23.10 -70.33 -11.43
N ALA A 145 22.73 -70.45 -10.16
CA ALA A 145 23.57 -71.07 -9.14
C ALA A 145 23.85 -72.57 -9.40
N SER A 146 23.09 -73.20 -10.29
CA SER A 146 23.33 -74.56 -10.81
C SER A 146 24.13 -74.61 -12.12
N GLY A 147 24.59 -73.46 -12.62
CA GLY A 147 25.38 -73.33 -13.84
C GLY A 147 26.87 -73.68 -13.65
N SER A 148 27.69 -73.33 -14.64
CA SER A 148 29.14 -73.57 -14.58
C SER A 148 29.94 -72.44 -15.24
N ASP A 149 30.91 -71.88 -14.50
CA ASP A 149 31.84 -70.88 -15.04
C ASP A 149 33.03 -71.51 -15.79
N GLU A 150 33.24 -72.83 -15.66
CA GLU A 150 34.28 -73.56 -16.42
C GLU A 150 33.74 -74.13 -17.74
N SER A 151 32.49 -74.61 -17.73
CA SER A 151 31.91 -75.44 -18.81
C SER A 151 30.52 -75.01 -19.30
N GLY A 152 29.91 -73.99 -18.69
CA GLY A 152 28.73 -73.33 -19.25
C GLY A 152 29.13 -72.44 -20.43
N ASP A 153 28.20 -72.23 -21.37
CA ASP A 153 28.38 -71.37 -22.55
C ASP A 153 27.48 -70.11 -22.51
N GLY A 154 26.59 -70.02 -21.52
CA GLY A 154 25.63 -68.92 -21.37
C GLY A 154 24.28 -69.16 -22.05
N SER A 155 24.06 -70.34 -22.65
CA SER A 155 22.74 -70.81 -23.09
C SER A 155 21.83 -71.11 -21.89
N ARG A 156 20.52 -71.28 -22.13
CA ARG A 156 19.55 -71.60 -21.07
C ARG A 156 19.70 -73.03 -20.56
N GLU A 157 20.30 -73.89 -21.37
CA GLU A 157 20.61 -75.29 -21.12
C GLU A 157 21.95 -75.47 -20.39
N ALA A 158 22.92 -74.57 -20.62
CA ALA A 158 24.24 -74.55 -19.98
C ALA A 158 24.62 -73.14 -19.46
N PRO A 159 23.86 -72.59 -18.49
CA PRO A 159 24.08 -71.23 -17.98
C PRO A 159 25.42 -71.09 -17.23
N PHE A 160 25.92 -69.86 -17.16
CA PHE A 160 27.06 -69.53 -16.30
C PHE A 160 26.66 -69.62 -14.81
N ALA A 161 27.64 -69.83 -13.92
CA ALA A 161 27.43 -69.83 -12.48
C ALA A 161 27.43 -68.41 -11.88
N SER A 162 28.15 -67.45 -12.49
CA SER A 162 28.27 -66.08 -11.98
C SER A 162 28.02 -64.98 -13.02
N LEU A 163 27.57 -63.81 -12.53
CA LEU A 163 27.49 -62.58 -13.34
C LEU A 163 28.88 -62.09 -13.80
N ALA A 164 29.95 -62.38 -13.04
CA ALA A 164 31.31 -62.00 -13.41
C ALA A 164 31.78 -62.76 -14.67
N LYS A 165 31.48 -64.07 -14.76
CA LYS A 165 31.69 -64.86 -15.98
C LYS A 165 30.84 -64.35 -17.14
N ALA A 166 29.56 -64.05 -16.90
CA ALA A 166 28.68 -63.47 -17.93
C ALA A 166 29.20 -62.13 -18.47
N ALA A 167 29.73 -61.25 -17.60
CA ALA A 167 30.35 -60.00 -18.00
C ALA A 167 31.64 -60.21 -18.81
N ALA A 168 32.50 -61.15 -18.39
CA ALA A 168 33.71 -61.51 -19.14
C ALA A 168 33.37 -62.06 -20.55
N TYR A 169 32.28 -62.84 -20.68
CA TYR A 169 31.76 -63.28 -21.97
C TYR A 169 31.23 -62.10 -22.82
N ILE A 170 30.39 -61.24 -22.25
CA ILE A 170 29.76 -60.09 -22.94
C ILE A 170 30.79 -59.07 -23.46
N ASN A 171 31.85 -58.81 -22.70
CA ASN A 171 32.94 -57.92 -23.14
C ASN A 171 33.79 -58.53 -24.28
N ALA A 172 33.82 -59.85 -24.42
CA ALA A 172 34.53 -60.56 -25.49
C ALA A 172 33.63 -60.92 -26.68
N ALA A 173 32.32 -60.79 -26.54
CA ALA A 173 31.33 -61.14 -27.55
C ALA A 173 31.16 -60.05 -28.63
N ALA A 174 30.73 -60.48 -29.82
CA ALA A 174 30.34 -59.60 -30.91
C ALA A 174 28.89 -59.11 -30.74
N GLY A 175 28.62 -57.88 -31.18
CA GLY A 175 27.37 -57.17 -30.90
C GLY A 175 27.50 -56.27 -29.67
N ASP A 176 26.59 -55.30 -29.55
CA ASP A 176 26.72 -54.20 -28.57
C ASP A 176 25.60 -54.19 -27.52
N THR A 177 24.56 -55.02 -27.67
CA THR A 177 23.38 -55.05 -26.78
C THR A 177 23.05 -56.48 -26.31
N PHE A 178 22.99 -56.67 -25.00
CA PHE A 178 22.81 -57.98 -24.35
C PHE A 178 21.73 -57.95 -23.26
N THR A 179 21.08 -59.10 -23.03
CA THR A 179 20.16 -59.31 -21.91
C THR A 179 20.59 -60.53 -21.09
N VAL A 180 20.91 -60.29 -19.81
CA VAL A 180 21.29 -61.31 -18.84
C VAL A 180 20.06 -61.77 -18.06
N TYR A 181 19.73 -63.05 -18.20
CA TYR A 181 18.63 -63.72 -17.51
C TYR A 181 19.16 -64.48 -16.29
N VAL A 182 18.85 -63.98 -15.09
CA VAL A 182 19.13 -64.64 -13.82
C VAL A 182 18.01 -65.65 -13.55
N MET A 183 18.36 -66.92 -13.33
CA MET A 183 17.39 -68.03 -13.22
C MET A 183 17.22 -68.58 -11.80
N SER A 184 17.98 -68.07 -10.83
CA SER A 184 17.93 -68.43 -9.41
C SER A 184 18.50 -67.29 -8.57
N ASP A 185 18.35 -67.36 -7.24
CA ASP A 185 19.19 -66.57 -6.35
C ASP A 185 20.69 -66.89 -6.59
N LEU A 186 21.56 -65.89 -6.42
CA LEU A 186 23.00 -65.96 -6.66
C LEU A 186 23.78 -65.35 -5.49
N VAL A 187 25.01 -65.83 -5.26
CA VAL A 187 26.00 -65.16 -4.38
C VAL A 187 27.17 -64.72 -5.24
N SER A 188 27.33 -63.42 -5.44
CA SER A 188 28.41 -62.85 -6.23
C SER A 188 29.68 -62.66 -5.39
N THR A 189 30.80 -63.20 -5.87
CA THR A 189 32.13 -63.11 -5.25
C THR A 189 33.14 -62.30 -6.08
N ALA A 190 32.70 -61.68 -7.18
CA ALA A 190 33.52 -60.84 -8.04
C ALA A 190 32.67 -59.81 -8.80
N CYS A 191 33.29 -58.71 -9.24
CA CYS A 191 32.59 -57.64 -9.97
C CYS A 191 32.11 -58.12 -11.34
N ALA A 192 30.84 -57.87 -11.68
CA ALA A 192 30.36 -57.94 -13.06
C ALA A 192 30.60 -56.57 -13.72
N ARG A 193 31.73 -56.46 -14.43
CA ARG A 193 32.23 -55.22 -15.04
C ARG A 193 32.03 -55.25 -16.55
N PHE A 194 31.28 -54.28 -17.07
CA PHE A 194 30.92 -54.19 -18.50
C PHE A 194 31.55 -52.95 -19.14
N TYR A 195 32.04 -53.08 -20.37
CA TYR A 195 32.69 -52.00 -21.12
C TYR A 195 32.13 -51.86 -22.54
N ASP A 196 31.75 -50.65 -22.94
CA ASP A 196 31.35 -50.33 -24.32
C ASP A 196 30.17 -51.20 -24.82
N ARG A 197 29.18 -51.42 -23.93
CA ARG A 197 28.00 -52.29 -24.11
C ARG A 197 26.74 -51.69 -23.49
N ASN A 198 25.59 -52.02 -24.07
CA ASN A 198 24.27 -51.89 -23.45
C ASN A 198 23.85 -53.25 -22.87
N VAL A 199 23.69 -53.34 -21.54
CA VAL A 199 23.39 -54.60 -20.85
C VAL A 199 22.12 -54.46 -20.01
N SER A 200 21.11 -55.27 -20.32
CA SER A 200 19.95 -55.47 -19.46
C SER A 200 20.21 -56.66 -18.52
N ILE A 201 19.80 -56.59 -17.26
CA ILE A 201 19.78 -57.73 -16.32
C ILE A 201 18.37 -57.87 -15.77
N THR A 202 17.82 -59.08 -15.84
CA THR A 202 16.45 -59.38 -15.40
C THR A 202 16.31 -60.80 -14.86
N SER A 203 15.23 -61.08 -14.13
CA SER A 203 14.92 -62.42 -13.64
C SER A 203 14.09 -63.22 -14.63
N ASP A 204 14.54 -64.43 -14.94
CA ASP A 204 13.75 -65.47 -15.58
C ASP A 204 12.91 -66.19 -14.51
N GLY A 205 11.62 -65.84 -14.43
CA GLY A 205 10.67 -66.38 -13.44
C GLY A 205 10.73 -65.79 -12.01
N GLY A 206 11.61 -64.82 -11.76
CA GLY A 206 11.77 -64.16 -10.45
C GLY A 206 10.79 -63.01 -10.16
N PRO A 207 11.08 -62.13 -9.18
CA PRO A 207 12.43 -61.59 -8.92
C PRO A 207 13.32 -62.48 -8.06
N TRP A 208 14.53 -62.74 -8.55
CA TRP A 208 15.62 -63.41 -7.85
C TRP A 208 16.53 -62.40 -7.15
N THR A 209 17.33 -62.87 -6.19
CA THR A 209 18.26 -62.07 -5.40
C THR A 209 19.71 -62.40 -5.72
N VAL A 210 20.47 -61.39 -6.15
CA VAL A 210 21.93 -61.44 -6.26
C VAL A 210 22.53 -60.82 -4.99
N SER A 211 23.05 -61.66 -4.11
CA SER A 211 23.67 -61.28 -2.84
C SER A 211 25.18 -61.03 -2.99
N ARG A 212 25.76 -60.08 -2.25
CA ARG A 212 27.23 -60.01 -2.10
C ARG A 212 27.75 -61.18 -1.25
N GLY A 213 28.84 -61.81 -1.69
CA GLY A 213 29.61 -62.79 -0.93
C GLY A 213 30.66 -62.13 -0.02
N GLU A 214 30.97 -62.78 1.10
CA GLU A 214 31.89 -62.25 2.13
C GLU A 214 33.35 -62.13 1.65
N ASN A 215 33.76 -62.98 0.70
CA ASN A 215 35.06 -62.93 0.06
C ASN A 215 34.91 -62.33 -1.36
N PHE A 216 34.63 -61.03 -1.46
CA PHE A 216 34.51 -60.37 -2.76
C PHE A 216 35.90 -60.07 -3.34
N SER A 217 36.09 -60.38 -4.61
CA SER A 217 37.37 -60.26 -5.29
C SER A 217 37.77 -58.80 -5.53
N LEU A 218 39.03 -58.48 -5.27
CA LEU A 218 39.63 -57.19 -5.61
C LEU A 218 39.62 -56.97 -7.14
N GLN A 219 39.46 -55.71 -7.55
CA GLN A 219 39.50 -55.29 -8.95
C GLN A 219 40.72 -54.40 -9.19
N GLN A 220 41.23 -54.43 -10.43
CA GLN A 220 42.28 -53.51 -10.89
C GLN A 220 41.75 -52.57 -11.98
N ASP A 221 42.19 -51.31 -11.98
CA ASP A 221 42.17 -50.42 -13.15
C ASP A 221 43.34 -49.41 -13.16
N ASN A 222 43.47 -48.65 -14.25
CA ASN A 222 44.57 -47.72 -14.48
C ASN A 222 44.48 -46.43 -13.65
N ALA A 223 43.29 -46.07 -13.15
CA ALA A 223 43.07 -44.82 -12.42
C ALA A 223 43.26 -44.99 -10.91
N ARG A 224 42.94 -46.17 -10.38
CA ARG A 224 42.96 -46.49 -8.94
C ARG A 224 43.94 -47.61 -8.55
N GLY A 225 44.55 -48.30 -9.51
CA GLY A 225 45.31 -49.52 -9.19
C GLY A 225 44.37 -50.61 -8.68
N THR A 226 44.74 -51.29 -7.58
CA THR A 226 43.94 -52.36 -6.96
C THR A 226 43.00 -51.80 -5.89
N TYR A 227 41.71 -52.10 -5.96
CA TYR A 227 40.67 -51.55 -5.08
C TYR A 227 39.52 -52.53 -4.82
N ASN A 228 38.62 -52.17 -3.90
CA ASN A 228 37.38 -52.90 -3.61
C ASN A 228 36.22 -52.48 -4.54
N PRO A 229 35.74 -53.34 -5.45
CA PRO A 229 34.75 -52.96 -6.47
C PRO A 229 33.29 -53.03 -6.02
N ALA A 230 32.45 -52.36 -6.81
CA ALA A 230 31.00 -52.53 -6.78
C ALA A 230 30.57 -53.95 -7.23
N MET A 231 29.32 -54.34 -6.99
CA MET A 231 28.80 -55.61 -7.52
C MET A 231 28.69 -55.55 -9.04
N LEU A 232 28.25 -54.40 -9.56
CA LEU A 232 28.12 -54.07 -10.97
C LEU A 232 28.95 -52.82 -11.28
N GLU A 233 29.78 -52.88 -12.31
CA GLU A 233 30.43 -51.69 -12.89
C GLU A 233 30.10 -51.58 -14.38
N ILE A 234 29.76 -50.37 -14.83
CA ILE A 234 29.53 -50.07 -16.25
C ILE A 234 30.38 -48.86 -16.65
N GLY A 235 31.12 -48.99 -17.75
CA GLY A 235 31.99 -47.93 -18.26
C GLY A 235 32.20 -48.04 -19.76
N ASN A 236 32.97 -47.10 -20.31
CA ASN A 236 33.30 -47.02 -21.72
C ASN A 236 34.76 -46.63 -21.91
N THR A 237 35.31 -46.99 -23.06
CA THR A 237 36.64 -46.60 -23.54
C THR A 237 36.55 -45.65 -24.74
N ALA A 238 35.38 -45.54 -25.37
CA ALA A 238 35.06 -44.61 -26.44
C ALA A 238 33.68 -43.94 -26.25
N ASP A 239 33.37 -42.96 -27.10
CA ASP A 239 32.05 -42.31 -27.14
C ASP A 239 31.02 -43.21 -27.88
N VAL A 240 30.55 -44.24 -27.18
CA VAL A 240 29.64 -45.26 -27.71
C VAL A 240 28.47 -45.52 -26.75
N SER A 241 27.31 -45.89 -27.30
CA SER A 241 26.09 -46.16 -26.53
C SER A 241 26.34 -47.27 -25.51
N THR A 242 26.34 -46.88 -24.23
CA THR A 242 26.76 -47.71 -23.10
C THR A 242 25.77 -47.55 -21.96
N GLY A 243 25.37 -48.66 -21.33
CA GLY A 243 24.45 -48.60 -20.21
C GLY A 243 24.14 -49.94 -19.56
N LEU A 244 23.54 -49.85 -18.37
CA LEU A 244 23.14 -50.96 -17.51
C LEU A 244 21.69 -50.75 -17.09
N MET A 245 20.77 -51.62 -17.52
CA MET A 245 19.36 -51.58 -17.13
C MET A 245 19.01 -52.79 -16.25
N LEU A 246 18.55 -52.54 -15.03
CA LEU A 246 18.03 -53.58 -14.13
C LEU A 246 16.50 -53.57 -14.17
N THR A 247 15.87 -54.75 -14.22
CA THR A 247 14.40 -54.93 -14.17
C THR A 247 14.06 -56.22 -13.44
N ASN A 248 12.96 -56.25 -12.67
CA ASN A 248 12.49 -57.44 -11.95
C ASN A 248 13.62 -58.27 -11.27
N ILE A 249 14.49 -57.63 -10.50
CA ILE A 249 15.71 -58.25 -9.95
C ILE A 249 16.12 -57.54 -8.65
N VAL A 250 16.58 -58.30 -7.65
CA VAL A 250 17.08 -57.75 -6.38
C VAL A 250 18.60 -57.87 -6.33
N PHE A 251 19.30 -56.80 -5.97
CA PHE A 251 20.71 -56.84 -5.58
C PHE A 251 20.82 -56.45 -4.10
N ASP A 252 21.42 -57.32 -3.30
CA ASP A 252 21.56 -57.17 -1.85
C ASP A 252 23.06 -57.17 -1.47
N ASP A 253 23.60 -56.01 -1.08
CA ASP A 253 25.00 -55.88 -0.62
C ASP A 253 25.22 -56.55 0.75
N ARG A 254 24.14 -57.02 1.40
CA ARG A 254 24.10 -57.69 2.72
C ARG A 254 24.71 -56.88 3.87
N GLY A 255 24.87 -55.57 3.70
CA GLY A 255 25.59 -54.70 4.64
C GLY A 255 27.09 -54.97 4.71
N LEU A 256 27.65 -55.77 3.80
CA LEU A 256 29.05 -56.20 3.84
C LEU A 256 29.96 -55.06 3.37
N LYS A 257 31.00 -54.75 4.14
CA LYS A 257 32.05 -53.78 3.77
C LYS A 257 33.35 -54.52 3.47
N MET A 258 33.93 -54.26 2.29
CA MET A 258 35.16 -54.94 1.86
C MET A 258 36.45 -54.25 2.35
N GLY A 259 36.32 -53.03 2.88
CA GLY A 259 37.39 -52.26 3.51
C GLY A 259 37.03 -51.79 4.92
N SER A 260 37.91 -51.00 5.54
CA SER A 260 37.70 -50.40 6.85
C SER A 260 37.47 -48.89 6.81
N LEU A 261 37.89 -48.22 5.73
CA LEU A 261 37.81 -46.76 5.56
C LEU A 261 36.67 -46.38 4.62
N PHE A 262 35.81 -45.47 5.08
CA PHE A 262 34.66 -44.95 4.34
C PHE A 262 35.01 -43.66 3.60
N GLU A 263 35.94 -43.77 2.65
CA GLU A 263 36.35 -42.74 1.70
C GLU A 263 36.45 -43.32 0.28
N GLN A 264 36.55 -42.46 -0.73
CA GLN A 264 36.75 -42.87 -2.12
C GLN A 264 38.18 -43.42 -2.35
N ALA A 265 38.30 -44.49 -3.14
CA ALA A 265 39.58 -44.94 -3.68
C ALA A 265 40.22 -43.87 -4.58
N ARG A 266 41.53 -43.64 -4.42
CA ARG A 266 42.29 -42.50 -4.96
C ARG A 266 43.30 -42.90 -6.04
N SER A 267 44.05 -41.94 -6.58
CA SER A 267 45.15 -42.21 -7.51
C SER A 267 46.28 -42.99 -6.81
N PRO A 268 46.97 -43.94 -7.47
CA PRO A 268 48.10 -44.65 -6.89
C PRO A 268 49.20 -43.71 -6.33
N GLY A 269 49.42 -43.77 -5.02
CA GLY A 269 50.35 -42.90 -4.29
C GLY A 269 49.67 -41.77 -3.48
N GLU A 270 48.37 -41.59 -3.59
CA GLU A 270 47.58 -40.64 -2.77
C GLU A 270 46.79 -41.37 -1.68
N GLY A 271 46.97 -40.98 -0.41
CA GLY A 271 46.24 -41.58 0.71
C GLY A 271 46.87 -42.87 1.22
N VAL A 272 46.05 -43.89 1.48
CA VAL A 272 46.49 -45.25 1.85
C VAL A 272 46.29 -46.24 0.70
N ASP A 273 46.65 -47.51 0.90
CA ASP A 273 46.38 -48.57 -0.06
C ASP A 273 44.86 -48.68 -0.33
N ASN A 274 44.48 -48.69 -1.60
CA ASN A 274 43.07 -48.67 -2.03
C ASN A 274 42.27 -49.94 -1.67
N THR A 275 42.94 -51.01 -1.19
CA THR A 275 42.29 -52.18 -0.56
C THR A 275 41.75 -51.89 0.84
N GLN A 276 42.12 -50.77 1.48
CA GLN A 276 41.61 -50.35 2.78
C GLN A 276 40.29 -49.56 2.69
N TYR A 277 40.04 -48.90 1.56
CA TYR A 277 38.76 -48.23 1.30
C TYR A 277 37.66 -49.25 0.98
N VAL A 278 36.43 -48.98 1.41
CA VAL A 278 35.26 -49.80 1.06
C VAL A 278 34.89 -49.64 -0.42
N GLN A 279 33.95 -50.46 -0.89
CA GLN A 279 33.35 -50.26 -2.20
C GLN A 279 32.53 -48.96 -2.27
N ASP A 280 32.58 -48.26 -3.41
CA ASP A 280 31.78 -47.05 -3.64
C ASP A 280 30.26 -47.35 -3.69
N ALA A 281 29.84 -48.48 -4.27
CA ALA A 281 28.42 -48.75 -4.54
C ALA A 281 28.05 -50.24 -4.70
N ILE A 282 26.74 -50.52 -4.86
CA ILE A 282 26.24 -51.77 -5.46
C ILE A 282 26.41 -51.71 -6.98
N ALA A 283 26.00 -50.61 -7.61
CA ALA A 283 26.18 -50.34 -9.03
C ALA A 283 26.94 -49.01 -9.24
N ALA A 284 28.01 -49.01 -10.03
CA ALA A 284 28.82 -47.82 -10.25
C ALA A 284 29.13 -47.56 -11.73
N SER A 285 29.25 -46.27 -12.09
CA SER A 285 29.86 -45.84 -13.33
C SER A 285 30.85 -44.69 -13.10
N TYR A 286 32.05 -44.87 -13.64
CA TYR A 286 33.16 -43.92 -13.61
C TYR A 286 33.48 -43.39 -15.03
N ALA A 287 32.48 -43.42 -15.91
CA ALA A 287 32.63 -43.18 -17.33
C ALA A 287 33.00 -41.72 -17.67
N THR A 288 33.94 -41.55 -18.60
CA THR A 288 34.33 -40.24 -19.15
C THR A 288 33.48 -39.81 -20.35
N PHE A 289 32.88 -40.78 -21.05
CA PHE A 289 31.88 -40.56 -22.11
C PHE A 289 30.48 -40.93 -21.58
N PRO A 290 29.38 -40.47 -22.23
CA PRO A 290 28.02 -40.77 -21.78
C PRO A 290 27.75 -42.26 -21.53
N CYS A 291 27.22 -42.56 -20.34
CA CYS A 291 26.95 -43.91 -19.87
C CYS A 291 25.78 -43.87 -18.89
N LYS A 292 24.86 -44.85 -18.92
CA LYS A 292 23.61 -44.77 -18.14
C LYS A 292 23.34 -46.00 -17.27
N ILE A 293 23.12 -45.79 -15.97
CA ILE A 293 22.56 -46.81 -15.06
C ILE A 293 21.06 -46.56 -14.90
N THR A 294 20.22 -47.58 -15.13
CA THR A 294 18.76 -47.50 -15.07
C THR A 294 18.18 -48.56 -14.13
N LEU A 295 17.41 -48.15 -13.12
CA LEU A 295 16.55 -49.04 -12.32
C LEU A 295 15.12 -48.99 -12.85
N GLY A 296 14.78 -49.93 -13.72
CA GLY A 296 13.42 -50.11 -14.23
C GLY A 296 12.49 -50.81 -13.23
N SER A 297 11.25 -51.06 -13.68
CA SER A 297 10.21 -51.68 -12.85
C SER A 297 10.66 -52.97 -12.18
N GLY A 298 10.39 -53.10 -10.88
CA GLY A 298 10.73 -54.28 -10.08
C GLY A 298 12.22 -54.47 -9.79
N ALA A 299 13.10 -53.55 -10.20
CA ALA A 299 14.49 -53.57 -9.77
C ALA A 299 14.62 -53.02 -8.33
N VAL A 300 15.33 -53.73 -7.46
CA VAL A 300 15.60 -53.31 -6.09
C VAL A 300 17.10 -53.38 -5.82
N LEU A 301 17.70 -52.26 -5.40
CA LEU A 301 19.03 -52.26 -4.78
C LEU A 301 18.87 -52.09 -3.27
N LYS A 302 19.52 -52.93 -2.46
CA LYS A 302 19.39 -52.82 -1.01
C LYS A 302 20.61 -53.16 -0.16
N ASN A 303 20.55 -52.66 1.07
CA ASN A 303 21.48 -52.95 2.17
C ASN A 303 22.94 -52.61 1.86
N PHE A 304 23.20 -51.43 1.30
CA PHE A 304 24.56 -51.08 0.87
C PHE A 304 25.53 -50.96 2.06
N GLY A 305 26.56 -51.82 2.06
CA GLY A 305 27.59 -51.86 3.10
C GLY A 305 28.75 -50.91 2.83
N GLY A 306 28.89 -50.45 1.58
CA GLY A 306 29.84 -49.42 1.14
C GLY A 306 29.31 -47.98 1.26
N MET A 307 29.83 -47.10 0.41
CA MET A 307 29.56 -45.64 0.47
C MET A 307 28.14 -45.26 0.04
N SER A 308 27.58 -45.97 -0.92
CA SER A 308 26.29 -45.67 -1.58
C SER A 308 25.62 -46.94 -2.11
N SER A 309 24.38 -46.82 -2.59
CA SER A 309 23.75 -47.86 -3.43
C SER A 309 24.16 -47.69 -4.89
N VAL A 310 24.20 -46.45 -5.39
CA VAL A 310 24.62 -46.09 -6.75
C VAL A 310 25.62 -44.94 -6.76
N ARG A 311 26.72 -45.12 -7.50
CA ARG A 311 27.77 -44.11 -7.74
C ARG A 311 27.82 -43.72 -9.22
N VAL A 312 27.70 -42.43 -9.53
CA VAL A 312 27.91 -41.89 -10.89
C VAL A 312 28.79 -40.64 -10.86
N THR A 313 29.66 -40.49 -11.87
CA THR A 313 30.60 -39.37 -12.01
C THR A 313 30.67 -38.84 -13.43
N GLY A 314 30.96 -37.55 -13.60
CA GLY A 314 31.34 -36.98 -14.90
C GLY A 314 30.21 -37.03 -15.92
N ALA A 315 30.39 -37.80 -17.00
CA ALA A 315 29.40 -37.94 -18.07
C ALA A 315 28.34 -39.03 -17.79
N ALA A 316 28.41 -39.71 -16.63
CA ALA A 316 27.47 -40.78 -16.29
C ALA A 316 26.10 -40.26 -15.81
N GLU A 317 25.04 -40.91 -16.27
CA GLU A 317 23.65 -40.72 -15.85
C GLU A 317 23.18 -41.82 -14.90
N PHE A 318 22.33 -41.46 -13.93
CA PHE A 318 21.51 -42.40 -13.18
C PHE A 318 20.01 -42.12 -13.38
N GLU A 319 19.21 -43.17 -13.60
CA GLU A 319 17.77 -43.07 -13.85
C GLU A 319 16.99 -44.14 -13.08
N MET A 320 15.88 -43.76 -12.44
CA MET A 320 14.90 -44.69 -11.88
C MET A 320 13.56 -44.57 -12.62
N LYS A 321 13.00 -45.71 -13.02
CA LYS A 321 11.72 -45.89 -13.75
C LYS A 321 10.92 -47.04 -13.12
N GLY A 322 10.44 -46.83 -11.88
CA GLY A 322 9.73 -47.85 -11.10
C GLY A 322 10.64 -48.80 -10.30
N GLY A 323 11.93 -48.48 -10.19
CA GLY A 323 12.87 -49.17 -9.32
C GLY A 323 12.87 -48.64 -7.87
N ARG A 324 13.50 -49.39 -6.96
CA ARG A 324 13.58 -49.08 -5.53
C ARG A 324 15.02 -49.11 -4.98
N ILE A 325 15.33 -48.21 -4.04
CA ILE A 325 16.55 -48.24 -3.23
C ILE A 325 16.17 -48.20 -1.74
N CYS A 326 16.74 -49.10 -0.91
CA CYS A 326 16.43 -49.16 0.54
C CYS A 326 17.49 -49.87 1.39
N ASP A 327 17.44 -49.70 2.72
CA ASP A 327 18.11 -50.59 3.67
C ASP A 327 17.06 -51.30 4.55
N ASP A 328 16.91 -52.61 4.45
CA ASP A 328 16.02 -53.42 5.31
C ASP A 328 16.76 -54.23 6.39
N ALA A 329 18.09 -54.34 6.31
CA ALA A 329 18.92 -55.12 7.24
C ALA A 329 19.40 -54.38 8.52
N GLY A 330 18.95 -53.14 8.76
CA GLY A 330 19.27 -52.41 10.00
C GLY A 330 20.75 -52.03 10.17
N LEU A 331 21.36 -51.47 9.12
CA LEU A 331 22.81 -51.31 8.99
C LEU A 331 23.42 -50.25 9.92
N SER A 332 24.67 -50.49 10.34
CA SER A 332 25.42 -49.58 11.22
C SER A 332 25.67 -48.21 10.57
N CYS A 333 25.57 -47.16 11.38
CA CYS A 333 25.91 -45.80 10.98
C CYS A 333 27.42 -45.58 10.72
N ASP A 334 28.29 -46.51 11.11
CA ASP A 334 29.74 -46.47 10.82
C ASP A 334 30.03 -46.25 9.33
N ARG A 335 29.16 -46.74 8.44
CA ARG A 335 29.32 -46.60 6.97
C ARG A 335 29.30 -45.17 6.44
N LEU A 336 28.96 -44.22 7.31
CA LEU A 336 28.86 -42.80 6.97
C LEU A 336 30.12 -42.02 7.38
N ALA A 337 31.04 -42.65 8.13
CA ALA A 337 32.21 -42.03 8.76
C ALA A 337 33.28 -41.59 7.76
N GLY A 338 33.15 -40.36 7.25
CA GLY A 338 34.00 -39.80 6.18
C GLY A 338 33.36 -39.87 4.79
N ALA A 339 32.24 -40.58 4.65
CA ALA A 339 31.61 -40.82 3.36
C ALA A 339 30.73 -39.65 2.90
N ALA A 340 30.78 -39.36 1.59
CA ALA A 340 29.79 -38.55 0.87
C ALA A 340 28.47 -39.33 0.66
N ALA A 341 27.94 -39.91 1.74
CA ALA A 341 26.92 -40.95 1.72
C ALA A 341 25.51 -40.41 1.40
N GLY A 342 25.24 -40.27 0.11
CA GLY A 342 23.91 -40.46 -0.45
C GLY A 342 23.73 -41.92 -0.89
N ALA A 343 22.53 -42.49 -0.74
CA ALA A 343 22.21 -43.78 -1.36
C ALA A 343 22.37 -43.70 -2.90
N VAL A 344 22.07 -42.54 -3.49
CA VAL A 344 22.60 -42.11 -4.79
C VAL A 344 23.68 -41.06 -4.53
N TRP A 345 24.91 -41.32 -4.98
CA TRP A 345 26.04 -40.38 -4.91
C TRP A 345 26.49 -39.98 -6.32
N CYS A 346 26.10 -38.77 -6.72
CA CYS A 346 26.46 -38.17 -8.00
C CYS A 346 27.54 -37.11 -7.83
N GLN A 347 28.51 -37.07 -8.75
CA GLN A 347 29.53 -36.03 -8.80
C GLN A 347 29.72 -35.53 -10.25
N GLY A 348 29.18 -34.36 -10.56
CA GLY A 348 29.17 -33.74 -11.90
C GLY A 348 28.19 -34.32 -12.92
N GLY A 349 27.65 -35.53 -12.70
CA GLY A 349 26.73 -36.22 -13.62
C GLY A 349 25.26 -35.82 -13.51
N SER A 350 24.37 -36.66 -14.04
CA SER A 350 22.90 -36.46 -13.99
C SER A 350 22.17 -37.53 -13.18
N VAL A 351 21.09 -37.14 -12.50
CA VAL A 351 20.20 -38.03 -11.74
C VAL A 351 18.75 -37.77 -12.11
N SER A 352 18.01 -38.80 -12.48
CA SER A 352 16.56 -38.76 -12.66
C SER A 352 15.84 -39.82 -11.83
N VAL A 353 14.82 -39.42 -11.09
CA VAL A 353 13.97 -40.34 -10.32
C VAL A 353 12.53 -40.17 -10.79
N GLY A 354 12.12 -40.94 -11.79
CA GLY A 354 10.80 -40.83 -12.41
C GLY A 354 9.66 -41.40 -11.57
N VAL A 355 8.42 -41.12 -11.98
CA VAL A 355 7.18 -41.57 -11.30
C VAL A 355 7.18 -43.08 -11.04
N GLY A 356 6.65 -43.48 -9.89
CA GLY A 356 6.61 -44.88 -9.45
C GLY A 356 7.92 -45.38 -8.82
N SER A 357 9.02 -44.63 -8.95
CA SER A 357 10.29 -44.95 -8.29
C SER A 357 10.27 -44.53 -6.81
N LEU A 358 11.02 -45.27 -5.98
CA LEU A 358 11.03 -45.10 -4.53
C LEU A 358 12.45 -45.19 -3.93
N ILE A 359 12.84 -44.20 -3.15
CA ILE A 359 13.98 -44.31 -2.23
C ILE A 359 13.43 -44.27 -0.80
N ASP A 360 13.54 -45.37 -0.05
CA ASP A 360 12.99 -45.45 1.30
C ASP A 360 13.79 -46.28 2.30
N ASN A 361 13.70 -45.89 3.58
CA ASN A 361 14.37 -46.50 4.71
C ASN A 361 15.90 -46.49 4.55
N VAL A 362 16.44 -45.28 4.36
CA VAL A 362 17.87 -45.03 4.14
C VAL A 362 18.44 -44.25 5.32
N THR A 363 19.53 -44.75 5.91
CA THR A 363 20.29 -44.04 6.95
C THR A 363 21.40 -43.20 6.32
N GLY A 364 21.38 -41.89 6.52
CA GLY A 364 22.27 -40.91 5.89
C GLY A 364 21.48 -39.94 5.00
N ARG A 365 21.79 -39.91 3.70
CA ARG A 365 21.09 -39.08 2.70
C ARG A 365 20.52 -39.98 1.59
N ALA A 366 19.39 -39.61 0.99
CA ALA A 366 18.89 -40.33 -0.19
C ALA A 366 19.70 -39.97 -1.46
N ILE A 367 19.83 -38.68 -1.76
CA ILE A 367 20.57 -38.20 -2.94
C ILE A 367 21.59 -37.14 -2.52
N TYR A 368 22.87 -37.35 -2.87
CA TYR A 368 23.95 -36.37 -2.71
C TYR A 368 24.47 -35.94 -4.09
N MET A 369 24.28 -34.66 -4.42
CA MET A 369 24.70 -34.03 -5.68
C MET A 369 25.93 -33.14 -5.42
N ASP A 370 27.09 -33.58 -5.87
CA ASP A 370 28.34 -32.82 -5.85
C ASP A 370 28.60 -32.23 -7.25
N GLY A 371 27.97 -31.09 -7.53
CA GLY A 371 27.77 -30.60 -8.90
C GLY A 371 26.76 -31.44 -9.69
N GLY A 372 26.61 -31.13 -10.98
CA GLY A 372 25.71 -31.85 -11.89
C GLY A 372 24.24 -31.43 -11.77
N THR A 373 23.33 -32.30 -12.25
CA THR A 373 21.88 -31.99 -12.35
C THR A 373 20.99 -33.11 -11.81
N ALA A 374 19.88 -32.77 -11.15
CA ALA A 374 18.90 -33.74 -10.66
C ALA A 374 17.45 -33.36 -11.04
N ALA A 375 16.65 -34.35 -11.43
CA ALA A 375 15.22 -34.21 -11.71
C ALA A 375 14.41 -35.31 -10.99
N ILE A 376 13.61 -34.92 -9.99
CA ILE A 376 12.91 -35.84 -9.09
C ILE A 376 11.40 -35.72 -9.30
N ASP A 377 10.74 -36.81 -9.70
CA ASP A 377 9.29 -36.97 -9.86
C ASP A 377 8.73 -38.19 -9.12
N GLY A 378 9.60 -39.01 -8.51
CA GLY A 378 9.25 -40.17 -7.68
C GLY A 378 9.10 -39.84 -6.19
N GLN A 379 9.16 -40.87 -5.35
CA GLN A 379 8.98 -40.75 -3.90
C GLN A 379 10.32 -40.92 -3.16
N ILE A 380 10.55 -40.07 -2.16
CA ILE A 380 11.64 -40.21 -1.18
C ILE A 380 11.02 -40.13 0.22
N ARG A 381 11.28 -41.11 1.08
CA ARG A 381 10.72 -41.14 2.44
C ARG A 381 11.62 -41.88 3.42
N ASN A 382 11.33 -41.77 4.71
CA ASN A 382 11.97 -42.60 5.75
C ASN A 382 13.51 -42.45 5.77
N ILE A 383 14.00 -41.21 5.81
CA ILE A 383 15.43 -40.88 5.74
C ILE A 383 15.98 -40.58 7.14
N THR A 384 16.70 -41.54 7.71
CA THR A 384 17.17 -41.47 9.10
C THR A 384 18.51 -40.74 9.19
N GLY A 385 18.60 -39.70 10.02
CA GLY A 385 19.86 -39.00 10.30
C GLY A 385 20.77 -39.83 11.21
N ALA A 386 22.09 -39.63 11.09
CA ALA A 386 23.07 -40.41 11.82
C ALA A 386 24.37 -39.64 12.06
N GLY A 387 24.89 -39.72 13.29
CA GLY A 387 25.95 -38.86 13.79
C GLY A 387 27.32 -38.95 13.12
N ALA A 388 27.57 -39.99 12.30
CA ALA A 388 28.85 -40.25 11.67
C ALA A 388 29.02 -39.59 10.29
N ALA A 389 27.97 -39.09 9.66
CA ALA A 389 28.01 -38.64 8.26
C ALA A 389 28.95 -37.43 8.03
N TRP A 390 29.67 -37.45 6.90
CA TRP A 390 30.53 -36.36 6.49
C TRP A 390 29.74 -35.03 6.41
N GLN A 391 30.30 -33.98 6.99
CA GLN A 391 29.68 -32.66 7.18
C GLN A 391 28.44 -32.60 8.10
N GLY A 392 28.18 -33.62 8.94
CA GLY A 392 27.30 -33.48 10.12
C GLY A 392 26.22 -34.55 10.27
N THR A 393 25.51 -34.51 11.39
CA THR A 393 24.63 -35.59 11.90
C THR A 393 23.28 -35.74 11.19
N ALA A 394 23.00 -34.88 10.21
CA ALA A 394 21.66 -34.63 9.68
C ALA A 394 21.19 -35.64 8.61
N GLY A 395 19.92 -36.03 8.68
CA GLY A 395 19.24 -36.70 7.58
C GLY A 395 18.91 -35.72 6.45
N THR A 396 18.94 -36.17 5.19
CA THR A 396 18.57 -35.32 4.03
C THR A 396 18.05 -36.13 2.85
N ALA A 397 16.88 -35.77 2.30
CA ALA A 397 16.37 -36.43 1.09
C ALA A 397 17.17 -36.01 -0.16
N LEU A 398 17.45 -34.72 -0.32
CA LEU A 398 18.28 -34.18 -1.41
C LEU A 398 19.28 -33.15 -0.88
N HIS A 399 20.56 -33.39 -1.08
CA HIS A 399 21.65 -32.48 -0.69
C HIS A 399 22.38 -31.97 -1.95
N LEU A 400 22.39 -30.65 -2.14
CA LEU A 400 23.01 -29.98 -3.29
C LEU A 400 24.26 -29.22 -2.86
N ARG A 401 25.37 -29.46 -3.56
CA ARG A 401 26.68 -28.84 -3.30
C ARG A 401 27.41 -28.51 -4.61
N ASN A 402 28.41 -27.61 -4.54
CA ASN A 402 29.36 -27.32 -5.63
C ASN A 402 28.66 -26.99 -6.97
N SER A 403 27.75 -26.02 -6.93
CA SER A 403 26.96 -25.54 -8.08
C SER A 403 26.00 -26.58 -8.69
N ALA A 404 25.63 -27.62 -7.93
CA ALA A 404 24.57 -28.55 -8.32
C ALA A 404 23.23 -27.82 -8.54
N GLN A 405 22.45 -28.31 -9.51
CA GLN A 405 21.12 -27.82 -9.83
C GLN A 405 20.11 -28.97 -9.68
N ALA A 406 18.95 -28.71 -9.09
CA ALA A 406 17.91 -29.73 -8.99
C ALA A 406 16.50 -29.18 -9.19
N ARG A 407 15.62 -30.03 -9.73
CA ARG A 407 14.20 -29.78 -9.90
C ARG A 407 13.38 -30.88 -9.23
N LEU A 408 12.48 -30.49 -8.32
CA LEU A 408 11.40 -31.33 -7.85
C LEU A 408 10.18 -31.05 -8.74
N THR A 409 9.74 -32.05 -9.50
CA THR A 409 8.63 -31.92 -10.46
C THR A 409 7.30 -32.40 -9.85
N ALA A 410 6.18 -32.21 -10.55
CA ALA A 410 4.82 -32.25 -10.00
C ALA A 410 4.42 -33.55 -9.26
N ASN A 411 5.01 -34.71 -9.56
CA ASN A 411 4.71 -35.98 -8.86
C ASN A 411 5.67 -36.26 -7.68
N CYS A 412 6.72 -35.45 -7.50
CA CYS A 412 7.69 -35.59 -6.41
C CYS A 412 7.03 -35.56 -5.03
N ARG A 413 7.28 -36.57 -4.19
CA ARG A 413 6.84 -36.59 -2.80
C ARG A 413 8.03 -36.87 -1.87
N ILE A 414 8.34 -35.92 -1.00
CA ILE A 414 9.29 -36.07 0.11
C ILE A 414 8.46 -36.20 1.40
N ASP A 415 8.46 -37.36 2.05
CA ASP A 415 7.54 -37.67 3.17
C ASP A 415 8.27 -38.18 4.43
N GLY A 416 8.04 -37.51 5.56
CA GLY A 416 8.68 -37.82 6.85
C GLY A 416 7.94 -38.77 7.78
N ASP A 417 6.69 -39.17 7.47
CA ASP A 417 5.80 -39.88 8.43
C ASP A 417 6.30 -41.27 8.88
N ALA A 418 7.31 -41.86 8.22
CA ALA A 418 7.99 -43.07 8.69
C ALA A 418 9.51 -42.89 8.84
N VAL A 419 9.87 -41.85 9.61
CA VAL A 419 11.20 -41.51 10.19
C VAL A 419 12.02 -40.49 9.42
N VAL A 420 12.23 -39.34 10.09
CA VAL A 420 13.51 -38.65 10.17
C VAL A 420 13.85 -38.51 11.66
N SER A 421 15.10 -38.67 12.07
CA SER A 421 15.55 -38.41 13.45
C SER A 421 16.99 -37.90 13.45
N GLY A 422 17.39 -37.17 14.50
CA GLY A 422 18.69 -36.48 14.55
C GLY A 422 18.72 -35.07 13.92
N GLY A 423 17.58 -34.58 13.43
CA GLY A 423 17.42 -33.28 12.77
C GLY A 423 17.97 -33.24 11.34
N GLY A 424 17.78 -32.10 10.66
CA GLY A 424 18.31 -31.88 9.32
C GLY A 424 17.41 -31.04 8.41
N SER A 425 17.26 -31.47 7.16
CA SER A 425 16.36 -30.83 6.19
C SER A 425 15.84 -31.84 5.17
N GLY A 426 14.65 -31.64 4.61
CA GLY A 426 14.17 -32.39 3.45
C GLY A 426 15.11 -32.15 2.26
N VAL A 427 15.31 -30.88 1.91
CA VAL A 427 16.31 -30.45 0.92
C VAL A 427 17.33 -29.51 1.55
N PHE A 428 18.62 -29.73 1.26
CA PHE A 428 19.71 -28.81 1.61
C PHE A 428 20.31 -28.21 0.34
N VAL A 429 20.44 -26.87 0.30
CA VAL A 429 20.89 -26.11 -0.88
C VAL A 429 22.10 -25.23 -0.49
N ASP A 430 23.31 -25.74 -0.73
CA ASP A 430 24.55 -25.02 -0.43
C ASP A 430 24.74 -23.76 -1.31
N SER A 431 25.70 -22.92 -0.94
CA SER A 431 26.09 -21.74 -1.70
C SER A 431 26.37 -22.05 -3.18
N GLY A 432 25.87 -21.19 -4.07
CA GLY A 432 25.98 -21.36 -5.53
C GLY A 432 25.09 -22.46 -6.14
N CYS A 433 24.40 -23.28 -5.34
CA CYS A 433 23.48 -24.30 -5.83
C CYS A 433 22.08 -23.71 -6.11
N THR A 434 21.30 -24.38 -6.96
CA THR A 434 19.93 -23.95 -7.32
C THR A 434 18.93 -25.07 -7.16
N LEU A 435 17.80 -24.78 -6.53
CA LEU A 435 16.65 -25.66 -6.39
C LEU A 435 15.42 -25.01 -7.05
N THR A 436 14.77 -25.73 -7.95
CA THR A 436 13.41 -25.42 -8.44
C THR A 436 12.43 -26.44 -7.87
N VAL A 437 11.28 -25.99 -7.38
CA VAL A 437 10.19 -26.86 -6.92
C VAL A 437 8.92 -26.47 -7.67
N ASP A 438 8.44 -27.35 -8.55
CA ASP A 438 7.25 -27.09 -9.36
C ASP A 438 5.95 -27.20 -8.56
N SER A 439 4.91 -26.50 -9.03
CA SER A 439 3.54 -26.73 -8.59
C SER A 439 3.17 -28.22 -8.67
N GLY A 440 2.61 -28.74 -7.56
CA GLY A 440 2.26 -30.14 -7.38
C GLY A 440 3.32 -30.96 -6.65
N ALA A 441 4.58 -30.55 -6.60
CA ALA A 441 5.60 -31.21 -5.78
C ALA A 441 5.32 -30.96 -4.28
N VAL A 442 5.46 -31.99 -3.43
CA VAL A 442 5.12 -31.89 -2.00
C VAL A 442 6.28 -32.35 -1.11
N ILE A 443 6.64 -31.51 -0.13
CA ILE A 443 7.54 -31.86 0.98
C ILE A 443 6.69 -31.85 2.26
N LYS A 444 6.53 -32.98 2.95
CA LYS A 444 5.63 -33.05 4.09
C LYS A 444 6.12 -33.91 5.24
N ASN A 445 5.48 -33.73 6.40
CA ASN A 445 5.57 -34.59 7.57
C ASN A 445 6.95 -34.73 8.24
N LEU A 446 7.93 -33.91 7.86
CA LEU A 446 9.29 -34.03 8.41
C LEU A 446 9.28 -33.79 9.93
N SER A 447 10.09 -34.58 10.62
CA SER A 447 10.06 -34.69 12.08
C SER A 447 10.61 -33.46 12.80
N SER A 448 10.46 -33.45 14.13
CA SER A 448 10.96 -32.35 14.96
C SER A 448 12.47 -32.13 14.77
N GLY A 449 12.86 -30.90 14.46
CA GLY A 449 14.25 -30.52 14.15
C GLY A 449 14.65 -30.69 12.68
N THR A 450 13.71 -31.02 11.78
CA THR A 450 13.97 -31.16 10.33
C THR A 450 13.27 -30.05 9.55
N ALA A 451 14.04 -29.19 8.87
CA ALA A 451 13.47 -28.14 8.03
C ALA A 451 12.90 -28.70 6.72
N GLY A 452 11.95 -28.02 6.07
CA GLY A 452 11.50 -28.40 4.72
C GLY A 452 12.63 -28.24 3.69
N ILE A 453 13.08 -27.00 3.52
CA ILE A 453 14.23 -26.60 2.71
C ILE A 453 15.17 -25.74 3.59
N SER A 454 16.49 -25.92 3.51
CA SER A 454 17.44 -24.98 4.12
C SER A 454 18.72 -24.77 3.30
N GLY A 455 19.43 -23.67 3.58
CA GLY A 455 20.78 -23.43 3.07
C GLY A 455 21.08 -21.97 2.72
N SER A 456 21.89 -21.77 1.69
CA SER A 456 22.34 -20.44 1.20
C SER A 456 22.52 -20.40 -0.33
N GLY A 457 21.75 -21.21 -1.06
CA GLY A 457 21.68 -21.15 -2.52
C GLY A 457 20.50 -20.31 -3.05
N SER A 458 20.11 -20.57 -4.30
CA SER A 458 18.88 -20.04 -4.90
C SER A 458 17.76 -21.08 -4.83
N VAL A 459 16.57 -20.65 -4.40
CA VAL A 459 15.36 -21.49 -4.31
C VAL A 459 14.22 -20.79 -5.03
N ASP A 460 13.70 -21.40 -6.10
CA ASP A 460 12.47 -20.96 -6.77
C ASP A 460 11.38 -22.02 -6.49
N PHE A 461 10.45 -21.70 -5.60
CA PHE A 461 9.50 -22.64 -4.98
C PHE A 461 8.04 -22.30 -5.33
N ASP A 462 7.36 -23.22 -6.00
CA ASP A 462 5.95 -23.10 -6.41
C ASP A 462 5.11 -24.32 -5.96
N GLY A 463 5.67 -25.20 -5.13
CA GLY A 463 5.03 -26.43 -4.63
C GLY A 463 4.44 -26.32 -3.22
N GLU A 464 4.33 -27.43 -2.49
CA GLU A 464 3.70 -27.53 -1.17
C GLU A 464 4.69 -27.90 -0.06
N ILE A 465 4.63 -27.22 1.09
CA ILE A 465 5.28 -27.67 2.35
C ILE A 465 4.26 -27.75 3.48
N THR A 466 4.04 -28.94 4.04
CA THR A 466 2.99 -29.16 5.05
C THR A 466 3.33 -30.16 6.18
N GLY A 467 2.66 -30.01 7.32
CA GLY A 467 2.63 -31.02 8.38
C GLY A 467 3.96 -31.28 9.11
N LEU A 468 4.92 -30.36 9.06
CA LEU A 468 6.18 -30.42 9.83
C LEU A 468 5.90 -30.50 11.35
N LYS A 469 6.72 -31.27 12.08
CA LYS A 469 6.48 -31.61 13.50
C LYS A 469 7.25 -30.75 14.54
N GLY A 470 7.65 -29.52 14.20
CA GLY A 470 8.33 -28.57 15.10
C GLY A 470 9.87 -28.56 15.00
N GLY A 471 10.53 -27.80 15.88
CA GLY A 471 11.99 -27.80 16.05
C GLY A 471 12.83 -27.17 14.92
N ALA A 472 12.24 -26.94 13.75
CA ALA A 472 12.86 -26.26 12.61
C ALA A 472 11.84 -25.33 11.90
N ASN A 473 12.11 -24.90 10.66
CA ASN A 473 11.26 -24.00 9.87
C ASN A 473 10.90 -24.67 8.52
N ALA A 474 9.86 -24.21 7.82
CA ALA A 474 9.51 -24.78 6.50
C ALA A 474 10.57 -24.42 5.43
N ILE A 475 10.99 -23.16 5.40
CA ILE A 475 12.14 -22.68 4.62
C ILE A 475 13.08 -21.90 5.55
N HIS A 476 14.36 -22.28 5.58
CA HIS A 476 15.39 -21.63 6.39
C HIS A 476 16.58 -21.22 5.51
N MET A 477 16.62 -19.95 5.10
CA MET A 477 17.74 -19.40 4.32
C MET A 477 18.66 -18.53 5.17
N GLN A 478 19.97 -18.58 4.90
CA GLN A 478 20.97 -17.82 5.65
C GLN A 478 22.15 -17.38 4.78
N ASN A 479 22.99 -16.47 5.29
CA ASN A 479 24.09 -15.84 4.54
C ASN A 479 23.55 -15.10 3.29
N ALA A 480 24.26 -15.11 2.16
CA ALA A 480 23.68 -14.67 0.89
C ALA A 480 22.72 -15.76 0.36
N TYR A 481 21.51 -15.38 -0.05
CA TYR A 481 20.50 -16.29 -0.58
C TYR A 481 19.56 -15.58 -1.56
N ARG A 482 18.85 -16.39 -2.37
CA ARG A 482 17.68 -15.95 -3.13
C ARG A 482 16.54 -16.94 -2.93
N CYS A 483 15.34 -16.45 -2.64
CA CYS A 483 14.15 -17.26 -2.45
C CYS A 483 12.95 -16.64 -3.16
N THR A 484 12.29 -17.38 -4.04
CA THR A 484 11.03 -16.98 -4.68
C THR A 484 9.93 -17.94 -4.25
N ILE A 485 8.83 -17.43 -3.69
CA ILE A 485 7.61 -18.20 -3.45
C ILE A 485 6.63 -17.86 -4.58
N GLY A 486 6.56 -18.74 -5.59
CA GLY A 486 5.68 -18.62 -6.75
C GLY A 486 4.19 -18.64 -6.39
N PRO A 487 3.31 -18.27 -7.34
CA PRO A 487 1.88 -18.03 -7.09
C PRO A 487 1.09 -19.28 -6.68
N ASN A 488 1.56 -20.49 -7.00
CA ASN A 488 0.97 -21.76 -6.55
C ASN A 488 1.62 -22.26 -5.25
N GLY A 489 2.80 -21.72 -4.90
CA GLY A 489 3.56 -22.08 -3.70
C GLY A 489 2.73 -21.96 -2.42
N ASN A 490 2.61 -23.04 -1.66
CA ASN A 490 1.71 -23.14 -0.52
C ASN A 490 2.42 -23.75 0.70
N ILE A 491 2.69 -22.94 1.73
CA ILE A 491 3.38 -23.36 2.96
C ILE A 491 2.37 -23.31 4.10
N HIS A 492 1.92 -24.47 4.59
CA HIS A 492 0.77 -24.51 5.50
C HIS A 492 0.76 -25.62 6.54
N HIS A 493 0.00 -25.42 7.62
CA HIS A 493 -0.24 -26.43 8.66
C HIS A 493 1.05 -27.02 9.28
N ASN A 494 2.14 -26.25 9.26
CA ASN A 494 3.43 -26.65 9.83
C ASN A 494 3.53 -26.22 11.29
N ASN A 495 4.05 -27.10 12.15
CA ASN A 495 4.60 -26.72 13.45
C ASN A 495 6.09 -26.39 13.26
N VAL A 496 6.51 -25.20 13.70
CA VAL A 496 7.85 -24.62 13.47
C VAL A 496 8.39 -23.90 14.71
N THR A 497 9.69 -23.61 14.72
CA THR A 497 10.34 -22.86 15.81
C THR A 497 10.21 -21.35 15.62
N TYR A 498 10.55 -20.85 14.43
CA TYR A 498 10.38 -19.45 14.03
C TYR A 498 9.40 -19.35 12.87
N GLY A 499 9.36 -18.20 12.17
CA GLY A 499 8.65 -18.04 10.90
C GLY A 499 8.79 -19.25 10.00
N SER A 500 7.65 -19.74 9.47
CA SER A 500 7.62 -20.83 8.50
C SER A 500 8.58 -20.57 7.35
N ILE A 501 8.67 -19.32 6.88
CA ILE A 501 9.87 -18.81 6.23
C ILE A 501 10.70 -18.02 7.25
N TYR A 502 11.92 -18.48 7.51
CA TYR A 502 12.90 -17.82 8.36
C TYR A 502 14.15 -17.47 7.55
N VAL A 503 14.54 -16.20 7.56
CA VAL A 503 15.70 -15.71 6.80
C VAL A 503 16.66 -14.89 7.65
N GLN A 504 17.96 -15.16 7.51
CA GLN A 504 19.03 -14.46 8.23
C GLN A 504 20.28 -14.24 7.38
N GLY A 505 20.34 -13.13 6.64
CA GLY A 505 21.53 -12.73 5.89
C GLY A 505 21.25 -11.71 4.78
N ASP A 506 22.26 -11.46 3.96
CA ASP A 506 22.22 -10.48 2.87
C ASP A 506 21.59 -11.12 1.61
N GLY A 507 20.28 -11.29 1.64
CA GLY A 507 19.52 -12.01 0.60
C GLY A 507 18.15 -11.40 0.26
N THR A 508 17.47 -12.07 -0.68
CA THR A 508 16.19 -11.65 -1.26
C THR A 508 15.11 -12.72 -1.08
N LEU A 509 13.90 -12.29 -0.70
CA LEU A 509 12.69 -13.12 -0.58
C LEU A 509 11.51 -12.47 -1.31
N ASP A 510 11.10 -13.01 -2.45
CA ASP A 510 9.96 -12.52 -3.23
C ASP A 510 8.74 -13.45 -3.04
N ILE A 511 7.59 -12.92 -2.63
CA ILE A 511 6.41 -13.68 -2.22
C ILE A 511 5.20 -13.36 -3.11
N TYR A 512 4.78 -14.33 -3.91
CA TYR A 512 3.56 -14.33 -4.73
C TYR A 512 2.53 -15.35 -4.24
N GLY A 513 2.98 -16.44 -3.59
CA GLY A 513 2.13 -17.54 -3.10
C GLY A 513 1.57 -17.34 -1.70
N LYS A 514 1.31 -18.47 -1.02
CA LYS A 514 0.55 -18.56 0.23
C LYS A 514 1.35 -19.15 1.38
N ILE A 515 1.23 -18.52 2.54
CA ILE A 515 1.86 -18.93 3.80
C ILE A 515 0.76 -18.89 4.86
N ASN A 516 0.16 -20.03 5.19
CA ASN A 516 -1.13 -20.06 5.91
C ASN A 516 -1.28 -21.15 6.98
N TYR A 517 -1.98 -20.84 8.07
CA TYR A 517 -2.32 -21.78 9.15
C TYR A 517 -1.11 -22.51 9.77
N ASN A 518 0.08 -21.88 9.78
CA ASN A 518 1.27 -22.43 10.43
C ASN A 518 1.35 -21.99 11.90
N TYR A 519 1.96 -22.81 12.75
CA TYR A 519 2.17 -22.55 14.17
C TYR A 519 3.66 -22.43 14.50
N SER A 520 4.07 -21.29 15.06
CA SER A 520 5.42 -21.05 15.55
C SER A 520 5.48 -21.05 17.07
N SER A 521 6.44 -21.83 17.59
CA SER A 521 6.67 -22.02 19.02
C SER A 521 7.57 -20.95 19.68
N ASP A 522 8.24 -20.10 18.89
CA ASP A 522 8.93 -18.88 19.34
C ASP A 522 8.25 -17.65 18.72
N ARG A 523 8.70 -17.16 17.54
CA ARG A 523 8.25 -15.90 16.92
C ARG A 523 7.93 -16.03 15.44
N ALA A 524 6.91 -15.28 15.03
CA ALA A 524 6.23 -15.30 13.73
C ALA A 524 5.76 -16.69 13.28
N GLY A 525 4.48 -16.85 12.97
CA GLY A 525 3.96 -18.06 12.35
C GLY A 525 4.28 -18.11 10.84
N GLY A 526 4.07 -16.98 10.15
CA GLY A 526 4.30 -16.87 8.70
C GLY A 526 5.76 -16.63 8.32
N VAL A 527 6.23 -15.37 8.44
CA VAL A 527 7.53 -14.93 7.92
C VAL A 527 8.35 -14.22 9.00
N CYS A 528 9.65 -14.54 9.09
CA CYS A 528 10.60 -13.90 9.99
C CYS A 528 11.87 -13.46 9.25
N LEU A 529 12.07 -12.14 9.14
CA LEU A 529 13.36 -11.54 8.79
C LEU A 529 14.13 -11.34 10.10
N ALA A 530 15.28 -12.00 10.26
CA ALA A 530 16.03 -12.06 11.51
C ALA A 530 17.39 -11.37 11.47
N HIS A 531 17.80 -10.81 12.61
CA HIS A 531 18.88 -9.83 12.71
C HIS A 531 20.30 -10.39 12.86
N ASN A 532 20.42 -11.70 12.98
CA ASN A 532 21.62 -12.39 13.44
C ASN A 532 22.85 -12.18 12.54
N ILE A 533 22.68 -12.28 11.22
CA ILE A 533 23.80 -12.42 10.27
C ILE A 533 23.93 -11.18 9.36
N GLY A 534 22.87 -10.75 8.67
CA GLY A 534 22.92 -9.69 7.66
C GLY A 534 21.68 -8.80 7.60
N TYR A 535 21.50 -8.11 6.47
CA TYR A 535 20.35 -7.27 6.16
C TYR A 535 19.47 -7.92 5.08
N ASN A 536 18.40 -8.56 5.54
CA ASN A 536 17.43 -9.23 4.66
C ASN A 536 16.62 -8.22 3.84
N THR A 537 16.23 -8.58 2.61
CA THR A 537 15.21 -7.85 1.85
C THR A 537 14.09 -8.79 1.40
N ALA A 538 12.85 -8.35 1.54
CA ALA A 538 11.68 -9.12 1.15
C ALA A 538 10.59 -8.26 0.48
N SER A 539 9.90 -8.85 -0.50
CA SER A 539 8.81 -8.22 -1.25
C SER A 539 7.58 -9.13 -1.25
N MET A 540 6.41 -8.59 -0.95
CA MET A 540 5.12 -9.28 -1.03
C MET A 540 4.25 -8.62 -2.10
N TYR A 541 3.81 -9.42 -3.07
CA TYR A 541 3.14 -8.96 -4.28
C TYR A 541 1.63 -9.14 -4.23
N GLU A 542 0.93 -8.59 -5.22
CA GLU A 542 -0.53 -8.74 -5.33
C GLU A 542 -0.94 -10.21 -5.54
N GLY A 543 -2.04 -10.62 -4.91
CA GLY A 543 -2.46 -12.03 -4.83
C GLY A 543 -1.81 -12.87 -3.73
N ALA A 544 -0.70 -12.43 -3.11
CA ALA A 544 -0.02 -13.17 -2.05
C ALA A 544 -0.82 -13.20 -0.73
N GLU A 545 -0.69 -14.30 0.02
CA GLU A 545 -1.47 -14.56 1.25
C GLU A 545 -0.58 -14.94 2.44
N ILE A 546 -0.58 -14.14 3.51
CA ILE A 546 -0.05 -14.51 4.85
C ILE A 546 -1.24 -14.60 5.82
N VAL A 547 -1.75 -15.81 6.07
CA VAL A 547 -3.14 -16.00 6.56
C VAL A 547 -3.23 -16.96 7.74
N GLY A 548 -3.88 -16.54 8.83
CA GLY A 548 -4.23 -17.45 9.93
C GLY A 548 -3.02 -18.09 10.63
N ASN A 549 -1.81 -17.55 10.47
CA ASN A 549 -0.61 -18.06 11.11
C ASN A 549 -0.55 -17.62 12.57
N VAL A 550 0.08 -18.46 13.39
CA VAL A 550 0.05 -18.38 14.85
C VAL A 550 1.47 -18.28 15.41
N SER A 551 1.70 -17.37 16.35
CA SER A 551 2.95 -17.19 17.07
C SER A 551 2.75 -17.31 18.57
N ALA A 552 3.56 -18.16 19.22
CA ALA A 552 3.58 -18.32 20.67
C ALA A 552 4.19 -17.11 21.41
N GLN A 553 4.85 -16.20 20.70
CA GLN A 553 5.23 -14.86 21.17
C GLN A 553 4.68 -13.79 20.22
N THR A 554 5.53 -13.15 19.41
CA THR A 554 5.22 -11.92 18.64
C THR A 554 5.13 -12.15 17.13
N GLY A 555 4.58 -11.18 16.41
CA GLY A 555 4.66 -11.08 14.93
C GLY A 555 3.90 -12.15 14.16
N GLY A 556 2.67 -12.47 14.56
CA GLY A 556 1.89 -13.66 14.14
C GLY A 556 1.97 -13.99 12.65
N GLY A 557 1.68 -13.02 11.77
CA GLY A 557 1.90 -13.14 10.34
C GLY A 557 3.35 -12.91 9.94
N LEU A 558 3.90 -11.75 10.31
CA LEU A 558 5.22 -11.25 9.92
C LEU A 558 5.98 -10.65 11.12
N MET A 559 7.25 -10.99 11.27
CA MET A 559 8.21 -10.22 12.07
C MET A 559 9.36 -9.69 11.18
N VAL A 560 9.58 -8.38 11.23
CA VAL A 560 10.73 -7.70 10.61
C VAL A 560 11.70 -7.27 11.72
N SER A 561 12.82 -7.98 11.82
CA SER A 561 13.83 -7.82 12.86
C SER A 561 15.19 -7.69 12.18
N ARG A 562 15.54 -6.45 11.78
CA ARG A 562 16.61 -6.06 10.83
C ARG A 562 16.39 -6.55 9.40
N GLY A 563 16.57 -5.63 8.45
CA GLY A 563 16.21 -5.81 7.05
C GLY A 563 14.93 -5.06 6.69
N GLU A 564 14.47 -5.23 5.46
CA GLU A 564 13.37 -4.44 4.87
C GLU A 564 12.31 -5.35 4.23
N PHE A 565 11.04 -5.14 4.60
CA PHE A 565 9.90 -5.82 4.01
C PHE A 565 9.01 -4.81 3.28
N LYS A 566 8.71 -5.09 2.00
CA LYS A 566 7.86 -4.27 1.12
C LYS A 566 6.56 -5.00 0.84
N MET A 567 5.46 -4.51 1.41
CA MET A 567 4.11 -4.96 1.06
C MET A 567 3.61 -4.10 -0.12
N LEU A 568 3.70 -4.66 -1.33
CA LEU A 568 3.27 -4.01 -2.57
C LEU A 568 1.80 -4.31 -2.89
N GLY A 569 1.27 -5.42 -2.36
CA GLY A 569 -0.10 -5.90 -2.55
C GLY A 569 -0.41 -7.07 -1.62
N GLY A 570 -1.51 -7.78 -1.90
CA GLY A 570 -1.89 -9.01 -1.20
C GLY A 570 -2.45 -8.79 0.21
N VAL A 571 -2.56 -9.86 1.00
CA VAL A 571 -3.23 -9.84 2.31
C VAL A 571 -2.44 -10.49 3.45
N ILE A 572 -2.34 -9.77 4.58
CA ILE A 572 -1.85 -10.30 5.86
C ILE A 572 -3.06 -10.33 6.82
N LYS A 573 -3.78 -11.45 6.89
CA LYS A 573 -5.09 -11.52 7.57
C LYS A 573 -5.22 -12.66 8.59
N ASP A 574 -6.03 -12.41 9.61
CA ASP A 574 -6.45 -13.39 10.63
C ASP A 574 -5.29 -14.06 11.42
N ASN A 575 -4.08 -13.51 11.34
CA ASN A 575 -2.91 -14.02 12.06
C ASN A 575 -2.93 -13.64 13.55
N LEU A 576 -2.19 -14.40 14.37
CA LEU A 576 -2.33 -14.42 15.82
C LEU A 576 -0.99 -14.39 16.54
N ALA A 577 -0.84 -13.48 17.50
CA ALA A 577 0.32 -13.40 18.39
C ALA A 577 -0.13 -13.43 19.86
N LYS A 578 0.56 -14.21 20.71
CA LYS A 578 0.37 -14.17 22.18
C LYS A 578 0.88 -12.87 22.82
N GLN A 579 1.88 -12.24 22.18
CA GLN A 579 2.49 -10.97 22.56
C GLN A 579 2.23 -9.95 21.43
N GLU A 580 3.14 -9.00 21.17
CA GLU A 580 2.93 -7.90 20.22
C GLU A 580 2.82 -8.33 18.75
N GLY A 581 2.05 -7.58 17.97
CA GLY A 581 1.99 -7.68 16.50
C GLY A 581 1.28 -8.93 16.01
N GLY A 582 -0.06 -8.91 15.95
CA GLY A 582 -0.85 -10.02 15.40
C GLY A 582 -0.57 -10.25 13.91
N GLY A 583 -0.72 -9.20 13.11
CA GLY A 583 -0.36 -9.21 11.69
C GLY A 583 1.15 -9.04 11.48
N VAL A 584 1.67 -7.88 11.91
CA VAL A 584 3.07 -7.45 11.68
C VAL A 584 3.72 -6.97 12.98
N PHE A 585 4.99 -7.34 13.21
CA PHE A 585 5.84 -6.74 14.24
C PHE A 585 7.17 -6.25 13.66
N VAL A 586 7.48 -4.96 13.85
CA VAL A 586 8.71 -4.32 13.36
C VAL A 586 9.58 -3.89 14.55
N ARG A 587 10.84 -4.33 14.58
CA ARG A 587 11.79 -4.09 15.70
C ARG A 587 13.25 -4.19 15.26
N ASN A 588 14.19 -3.87 16.17
CA ASN A 588 15.63 -4.13 16.02
C ASN A 588 16.19 -3.75 14.63
N GLY A 589 16.08 -2.48 14.22
CA GLY A 589 16.55 -2.03 12.89
C GLY A 589 15.78 -2.60 11.68
N GLY A 590 14.63 -3.25 11.89
CA GLY A 590 13.73 -3.71 10.84
C GLY A 590 12.89 -2.58 10.23
N ARG A 591 12.56 -2.69 8.95
CA ARG A 591 11.82 -1.66 8.18
C ARG A 591 10.63 -2.27 7.45
N PHE A 592 9.47 -1.64 7.56
CA PHE A 592 8.26 -2.08 6.86
C PHE A 592 7.71 -0.94 5.99
N ILE A 593 7.51 -1.21 4.70
CA ILE A 593 6.99 -0.26 3.72
C ILE A 593 5.73 -0.87 3.12
N MET A 594 4.58 -0.23 3.32
CA MET A 594 3.29 -0.65 2.77
C MET A 594 2.84 0.35 1.70
N SER A 595 2.73 -0.14 0.47
CA SER A 595 2.32 0.64 -0.71
C SER A 595 1.06 0.06 -1.38
N GLY A 596 0.43 -0.93 -0.76
CA GLY A 596 -0.77 -1.62 -1.25
C GLY A 596 -1.19 -2.77 -0.34
N GLY A 597 -2.26 -3.46 -0.71
CA GLY A 597 -2.78 -4.62 0.03
C GLY A 597 -3.51 -4.28 1.35
N ILE A 598 -3.82 -5.33 2.12
CA ILE A 598 -4.63 -5.24 3.35
C ILE A 598 -4.00 -6.02 4.51
N VAL A 599 -3.92 -5.42 5.70
CA VAL A 599 -3.63 -6.13 6.96
C VAL A 599 -4.88 -6.09 7.87
N GLY A 600 -5.61 -7.20 8.02
CA GLY A 600 -6.89 -7.17 8.73
C GLY A 600 -7.34 -8.45 9.44
N GLY A 601 -8.19 -8.29 10.46
CA GLY A 601 -8.69 -9.40 11.30
C GLY A 601 -7.66 -10.00 12.28
N ASN A 602 -6.38 -9.62 12.17
CA ASN A 602 -5.30 -10.13 12.99
C ASN A 602 -5.47 -9.75 14.48
N SER A 603 -4.94 -10.57 15.37
CA SER A 603 -5.15 -10.44 16.82
C SER A 603 -3.86 -10.59 17.63
N SER A 604 -3.70 -9.74 18.63
CA SER A 604 -2.56 -9.66 19.55
C SER A 604 -3.03 -9.82 20.99
N GLY A 605 -2.32 -10.66 21.76
CA GLY A 605 -2.53 -10.80 23.21
C GLY A 605 -1.91 -9.66 24.03
N SER A 606 -0.97 -8.93 23.43
CA SER A 606 -0.47 -7.63 23.87
C SER A 606 -1.07 -6.54 22.97
N PHE A 607 -0.29 -5.53 22.59
CA PHE A 607 -0.69 -4.46 21.66
C PHE A 607 -0.27 -4.70 20.20
N GLY A 608 -0.87 -3.94 19.28
CA GLY A 608 -0.65 -4.03 17.84
C GLY A 608 -1.35 -5.23 17.24
N GLY A 609 -2.68 -5.17 17.10
CA GLY A 609 -3.43 -6.21 16.41
C GLY A 609 -2.98 -6.34 14.96
N GLY A 610 -3.03 -5.24 14.21
CA GLY A 610 -2.58 -5.17 12.82
C GLY A 610 -1.07 -5.08 12.73
N LEU A 611 -0.50 -4.00 13.27
CA LEU A 611 0.94 -3.73 13.28
C LEU A 611 1.40 -3.21 14.64
N ALA A 612 2.50 -3.78 15.15
CA ALA A 612 3.29 -3.24 16.26
C ALA A 612 4.66 -2.74 15.75
N PHE A 613 5.14 -1.61 16.27
CA PHE A 613 6.46 -1.05 15.94
C PHE A 613 7.26 -0.71 17.22
N GLN A 614 8.52 -1.13 17.25
CA GLN A 614 9.52 -0.85 18.29
C GLN A 614 10.68 -0.04 17.69
N ALA A 615 10.81 1.22 18.11
CA ALA A 615 11.73 2.20 17.56
C ALA A 615 13.17 2.06 18.11
N THR A 616 13.77 0.87 18.02
CA THR A 616 15.12 0.59 18.53
C THR A 616 16.09 0.17 17.43
N ASP A 617 17.18 0.91 17.30
CA ASP A 617 18.29 0.63 16.39
C ASP A 617 18.95 -0.72 16.71
N TRP A 618 19.62 -1.33 15.72
CA TRP A 618 20.31 -2.61 15.92
C TRP A 618 21.51 -2.85 14.99
N GLY A 619 22.49 -3.61 15.48
CA GLY A 619 23.64 -4.09 14.71
C GLY A 619 24.86 -3.18 14.78
N SER A 620 25.89 -3.56 14.02
CA SER A 620 27.09 -2.74 13.79
C SER A 620 27.42 -2.79 12.28
N PRO A 621 27.39 -1.67 11.54
CA PRO A 621 26.85 -0.37 11.98
C PRO A 621 25.38 -0.48 12.40
N ALA A 622 24.93 0.44 13.26
CA ALA A 622 23.56 0.49 13.74
C ALA A 622 22.60 0.84 12.60
N VAL A 623 21.51 0.09 12.48
CA VAL A 623 20.43 0.33 11.50
C VAL A 623 19.20 0.85 12.24
N ALA A 624 18.70 2.00 11.82
CA ALA A 624 17.45 2.57 12.34
C ALA A 624 16.19 1.92 11.72
N PRO A 625 15.21 1.49 12.53
CA PRO A 625 13.95 0.91 12.06
C PRO A 625 12.89 1.99 11.80
N PHE A 626 12.02 1.76 10.82
CA PHE A 626 10.87 2.61 10.56
C PHE A 626 9.68 1.83 9.97
N VAL A 627 8.53 2.46 9.98
CA VAL A 627 7.30 2.01 9.33
C VAL A 627 6.78 3.12 8.42
N GLN A 628 6.55 2.80 7.15
CA GLN A 628 5.96 3.72 6.16
C GLN A 628 4.65 3.13 5.65
N LEU A 629 3.53 3.79 5.96
CA LEU A 629 2.20 3.43 5.48
C LEU A 629 1.79 4.43 4.41
N ASN A 630 2.12 4.10 3.16
CA ASN A 630 1.96 4.98 1.99
C ASN A 630 0.59 4.80 1.34
N ALA A 631 0.13 3.56 1.20
CA ALA A 631 -1.17 3.20 0.62
C ALA A 631 -1.60 1.78 1.06
N GLY A 632 -2.84 1.42 0.75
CA GLY A 632 -3.49 0.19 1.26
C GLY A 632 -4.27 0.44 2.55
N ALA A 633 -4.64 -0.64 3.25
CA ALA A 633 -5.46 -0.55 4.46
C ALA A 633 -4.99 -1.45 5.61
N ILE A 634 -5.04 -0.93 6.85
CA ILE A 634 -4.91 -1.75 8.07
C ILE A 634 -6.20 -1.55 8.89
N GLN A 635 -6.97 -2.62 9.08
CA GLN A 635 -8.36 -2.53 9.55
C GLN A 635 -8.87 -3.79 10.29
N ASN A 636 -9.83 -3.62 11.19
CA ASN A 636 -10.54 -4.70 11.91
C ASN A 636 -9.65 -5.60 12.79
N ASN A 637 -8.44 -5.16 13.15
CA ASN A 637 -7.53 -5.93 13.99
C ASN A 637 -7.79 -5.70 15.50
N ARG A 638 -7.30 -6.59 16.38
CA ARG A 638 -7.56 -6.55 17.84
C ARG A 638 -6.29 -6.64 18.70
N MET A 639 -6.25 -5.89 19.80
CA MET A 639 -5.25 -6.00 20.88
C MET A 639 -5.88 -6.50 22.20
N ASN A 640 -5.04 -6.86 23.17
CA ASN A 640 -5.43 -7.40 24.49
C ASN A 640 -6.38 -8.61 24.38
N ALA A 641 -6.22 -9.41 23.32
CA ALA A 641 -7.06 -10.55 23.05
C ALA A 641 -6.69 -11.74 23.96
N SER A 642 -7.69 -12.49 24.40
CA SER A 642 -7.49 -13.74 25.15
C SER A 642 -7.11 -14.86 24.17
N VAL A 643 -5.79 -15.03 23.96
CA VAL A 643 -5.21 -15.98 23.01
C VAL A 643 -5.03 -17.36 23.66
N ARG A 644 -5.78 -18.36 23.19
CA ARG A 644 -5.57 -19.78 23.54
C ARG A 644 -4.99 -20.53 22.36
N LEU A 645 -3.91 -21.28 22.59
CA LEU A 645 -3.22 -22.09 21.59
C LEU A 645 -3.19 -23.54 22.08
N ASP A 646 -3.53 -24.49 21.20
CA ASP A 646 -3.43 -25.93 21.44
C ASP A 646 -2.96 -26.61 20.14
N GLY A 647 -1.65 -26.74 20.00
CA GLY A 647 -0.99 -27.14 18.76
C GLY A 647 -1.30 -26.20 17.59
N LEU A 648 -1.67 -26.78 16.44
CA LEU A 648 -2.14 -26.05 15.26
C LEU A 648 -3.50 -25.37 15.47
N SER A 649 -4.26 -25.75 16.50
CA SER A 649 -5.54 -25.09 16.81
C SER A 649 -5.30 -23.84 17.66
N SER A 650 -6.07 -22.79 17.38
CA SER A 650 -6.04 -21.58 18.17
C SER A 650 -7.43 -20.96 18.26
N SER A 651 -7.66 -20.18 19.32
CA SER A 651 -8.90 -19.42 19.48
C SER A 651 -8.62 -18.06 20.10
N VAL A 652 -9.42 -17.09 19.66
CA VAL A 652 -9.36 -15.68 20.06
C VAL A 652 -10.68 -15.33 20.73
N GLN A 653 -10.63 -14.83 21.96
CA GLN A 653 -11.78 -14.28 22.67
C GLN A 653 -11.43 -12.89 23.19
N ASN A 654 -12.44 -12.04 23.42
CA ASN A 654 -12.26 -10.68 23.95
C ASN A 654 -11.33 -9.82 23.04
N GLY A 655 -10.67 -8.83 23.64
CA GLY A 655 -9.82 -7.85 22.95
C GLY A 655 -10.58 -6.61 22.48
N VAL A 656 -9.84 -5.55 22.17
CA VAL A 656 -10.35 -4.24 21.71
C VAL A 656 -9.75 -3.89 20.35
N SER A 657 -10.45 -3.08 19.55
CA SER A 657 -9.99 -2.70 18.21
C SER A 657 -8.65 -1.94 18.27
N ASN A 658 -7.66 -2.43 17.54
CA ASN A 658 -6.35 -1.77 17.42
C ASN A 658 -5.61 -2.22 16.16
N ASP A 659 -5.47 -1.29 15.23
CA ASP A 659 -4.76 -1.51 13.97
C ASP A 659 -3.27 -1.17 14.07
N LEU A 660 -2.90 -0.06 14.73
CA LEU A 660 -1.51 0.39 14.90
C LEU A 660 -1.11 0.54 16.38
N ALA A 661 0.08 0.07 16.73
CA ALA A 661 0.67 0.28 18.06
C ALA A 661 2.17 0.58 18.03
N LEU A 662 2.58 1.50 18.91
CA LEU A 662 3.96 1.82 19.23
C LEU A 662 4.36 1.20 20.57
N ASN A 663 5.47 0.46 20.58
CA ASN A 663 6.08 -0.12 21.77
C ASN A 663 6.66 0.98 22.68
N LYS A 664 6.81 0.70 23.97
CA LYS A 664 7.43 1.61 24.95
C LYS A 664 8.95 1.72 24.82
N SER A 665 9.60 0.75 24.16
CA SER A 665 11.05 0.72 23.95
C SER A 665 11.45 1.44 22.65
N GLY A 666 12.41 2.35 22.78
CA GLY A 666 12.89 3.19 21.67
C GLY A 666 12.16 4.52 21.56
N ASP A 667 12.76 5.46 20.83
CA ASP A 667 12.33 6.84 20.70
C ASP A 667 12.17 7.27 19.23
N GLY A 668 11.35 8.31 19.02
CA GLY A 668 11.02 8.86 17.71
C GLY A 668 12.06 9.86 17.23
N SER A 669 12.40 9.77 15.94
CA SER A 669 13.33 10.67 15.25
C SER A 669 13.05 10.70 13.75
N MET A 670 13.81 11.51 13.00
CA MET A 670 13.71 11.53 11.53
C MET A 670 14.19 10.23 10.86
N ASP A 671 14.90 9.36 11.60
CA ASP A 671 15.29 8.00 11.19
C ASP A 671 14.39 6.90 11.81
N ARG A 672 13.77 7.17 12.96
CA ARG A 672 12.96 6.21 13.75
C ARG A 672 11.50 6.66 13.85
N TYR A 673 10.62 6.17 12.98
CA TYR A 673 9.23 6.66 12.96
C TYR A 673 8.21 5.66 12.43
N LEU A 674 6.95 5.85 12.86
CA LEU A 674 5.74 5.41 12.17
C LEU A 674 5.21 6.57 11.32
N TYR A 675 5.28 6.46 10.00
CA TYR A 675 4.72 7.43 9.05
C TYR A 675 3.38 6.94 8.50
N ILE A 676 2.40 7.84 8.46
CA ILE A 676 1.04 7.58 7.98
C ILE A 676 0.70 8.62 6.91
N SER A 677 0.60 8.20 5.65
CA SER A 677 0.25 9.10 4.55
C SER A 677 -1.24 9.44 4.49
N SER A 678 -1.58 10.58 3.88
CA SER A 678 -2.98 10.92 3.54
C SER A 678 -3.63 9.96 2.53
N ALA A 679 -2.84 9.18 1.78
CA ALA A 679 -3.34 8.17 0.85
C ALA A 679 -3.57 6.77 1.49
N PHE A 680 -3.32 6.61 2.79
CA PHE A 680 -3.42 5.34 3.51
C PHE A 680 -4.72 5.22 4.33
N THR A 681 -5.34 4.03 4.32
CA THR A 681 -6.64 3.80 4.99
C THR A 681 -6.49 3.16 6.37
N LEU A 682 -6.84 3.91 7.41
CA LEU A 682 -6.98 3.42 8.80
C LEU A 682 -8.41 2.92 9.06
N GLY A 683 -8.58 1.67 9.49
CA GLY A 683 -9.87 1.17 9.99
C GLY A 683 -10.23 1.77 11.35
N SER A 684 -9.29 1.68 12.30
CA SER A 684 -9.28 2.38 13.58
C SER A 684 -8.29 3.53 13.49
N ALA A 685 -8.80 4.76 13.52
CA ALA A 685 -7.99 5.97 13.31
C ALA A 685 -6.99 6.29 14.44
N ARG A 686 -7.05 5.58 15.58
CA ARG A 686 -6.25 5.87 16.78
C ARG A 686 -5.02 4.94 16.86
N VAL A 687 -3.83 5.53 16.84
CA VAL A 687 -2.56 4.81 17.13
C VAL A 687 -2.47 4.60 18.64
N TYR A 688 -2.27 3.37 19.09
CA TYR A 688 -1.97 3.08 20.50
C TYR A 688 -0.47 3.29 20.79
N MET A 689 -0.14 3.87 21.94
CA MET A 689 1.22 3.98 22.44
C MET A 689 1.31 3.28 23.80
N ALA A 690 2.14 2.22 23.87
CA ALA A 690 2.40 1.49 25.10
C ALA A 690 3.23 2.30 26.11
N LYS A 691 4.01 3.30 25.66
CA LYS A 691 4.55 4.33 26.55
C LYS A 691 3.40 5.20 27.04
N ASP A 692 3.24 5.30 28.35
CA ASP A 692 2.18 6.06 29.04
C ASP A 692 0.74 5.60 28.75
N GLU A 693 0.54 4.40 28.18
CA GLU A 693 -0.79 3.78 27.93
C GLU A 693 -1.84 4.77 27.37
N LYS A 694 -1.53 5.33 26.19
CA LYS A 694 -2.31 6.40 25.56
C LYS A 694 -2.66 6.08 24.12
N THR A 695 -3.54 6.87 23.53
CA THR A 695 -3.78 6.86 22.08
C THR A 695 -3.52 8.22 21.46
N VAL A 696 -3.05 8.25 20.21
CA VAL A 696 -2.89 9.47 19.40
C VAL A 696 -3.71 9.32 18.11
N LEU A 697 -4.51 10.33 17.82
CA LEU A 697 -5.39 10.42 16.65
C LEU A 697 -5.07 11.73 15.92
N PRO A 698 -4.42 11.69 14.73
CA PRO A 698 -4.35 12.88 13.88
C PRO A 698 -5.73 13.20 13.32
N ALA A 699 -6.05 14.49 13.17
CA ALA A 699 -7.18 14.90 12.34
C ALA A 699 -6.96 14.48 10.87
N SER A 700 -8.04 14.37 10.07
CA SER A 700 -7.94 13.95 8.66
C SER A 700 -7.04 14.85 7.82
N GLY A 701 -7.09 16.17 8.04
CA GLY A 701 -6.18 17.15 7.43
C GLY A 701 -4.74 17.15 7.99
N SER A 702 -4.47 16.33 9.02
CA SER A 702 -3.18 16.22 9.74
C SER A 702 -2.45 14.89 9.50
N LEU A 703 -2.87 14.11 8.49
CA LEU A 703 -2.09 12.99 7.95
C LEU A 703 -0.85 13.48 7.19
N ASP A 704 -0.04 12.56 6.66
CA ASP A 704 1.36 12.78 6.26
C ASP A 704 2.26 13.20 7.44
N LEU A 705 1.99 12.61 8.62
CA LEU A 705 2.78 12.80 9.83
C LEU A 705 3.64 11.57 10.18
N ARG A 706 4.68 11.81 10.97
CA ARG A 706 5.53 10.82 11.62
C ARG A 706 5.27 10.81 13.13
N LEU A 707 5.25 9.63 13.75
CA LEU A 707 5.02 9.44 15.19
C LEU A 707 6.07 8.51 15.81
N GLY A 708 6.40 8.77 17.08
CA GLY A 708 7.25 7.93 17.93
C GLY A 708 7.12 8.31 19.41
N ASN A 709 7.95 7.74 20.28
CA ASN A 709 8.03 8.16 21.69
C ASN A 709 8.93 9.39 21.84
N ALA A 710 8.70 10.23 22.84
CA ALA A 710 9.66 11.28 23.18
C ALA A 710 10.98 10.66 23.68
N ALA A 711 12.11 11.06 23.09
CA ALA A 711 13.46 10.70 23.54
C ALA A 711 13.76 11.24 24.94
N TYR A 712 14.59 10.54 25.71
CA TYR A 712 14.82 10.83 27.13
C TYR A 712 15.25 12.29 27.38
N GLY A 713 16.32 12.79 26.74
CA GLY A 713 16.76 14.18 26.93
C GLY A 713 15.76 15.27 26.49
N SER A 714 14.73 14.90 25.72
CA SER A 714 13.60 15.79 25.38
C SER A 714 12.47 15.68 26.39
N TYR A 715 12.16 14.48 26.87
CA TYR A 715 11.24 14.23 27.97
C TYR A 715 11.71 14.93 29.25
N ASP A 716 12.99 14.77 29.60
CA ASP A 716 13.58 15.34 30.82
C ASP A 716 13.40 16.85 30.85
N LYS A 717 13.70 17.57 29.75
CA LYS A 717 13.47 19.03 29.63
C LYS A 717 12.01 19.45 29.79
N LEU A 718 11.06 18.64 29.30
CA LEU A 718 9.62 18.92 29.40
C LEU A 718 9.11 18.71 30.84
N GLU A 719 9.60 17.68 31.53
CA GLU A 719 9.34 17.45 32.95
C GLU A 719 9.97 18.56 33.81
N ASP A 720 11.24 18.91 33.54
CA ASP A 720 11.97 20.01 34.18
C ASP A 720 11.26 21.37 34.05
N TYR A 721 10.45 21.56 33.01
CA TYR A 721 9.67 22.79 32.78
C TYR A 721 8.35 22.76 33.57
N GLY A 722 7.65 21.63 33.58
CA GLY A 722 6.45 21.44 34.41
C GLY A 722 6.74 21.56 35.91
N ASP A 723 7.80 20.90 36.39
CA ASP A 723 8.21 20.96 37.80
C ASP A 723 8.59 22.41 38.23
N LYS A 724 9.09 23.26 37.32
CA LYS A 724 9.38 24.69 37.58
C LYS A 724 8.13 25.59 37.66
N LEU A 725 6.99 25.15 37.13
CA LEU A 725 5.69 25.84 37.23
C LEU A 725 4.79 25.26 38.36
N ASP A 726 5.34 24.35 39.18
CA ASP A 726 4.63 23.54 40.17
C ASP A 726 3.47 22.71 39.56
N TRP A 727 3.63 22.28 38.30
CA TRP A 727 2.65 21.47 37.57
C TRP A 727 2.81 19.97 37.85
N SER A 728 1.99 19.16 37.18
CA SER A 728 2.14 17.70 37.17
C SER A 728 3.37 17.27 36.36
N LYS A 729 3.87 16.09 36.68
CA LYS A 729 4.70 15.31 35.75
C LYS A 729 3.91 14.95 34.49
N PRO A 730 4.55 14.67 33.34
CA PRO A 730 3.84 14.32 32.12
C PRO A 730 2.93 13.08 32.27
N TYR A 731 1.63 13.25 32.04
CA TYR A 731 0.66 12.15 31.95
C TYR A 731 0.83 11.30 30.67
N ALA A 732 1.44 11.91 29.66
CA ALA A 732 1.65 11.38 28.32
C ALA A 732 2.83 12.12 27.65
N SER A 733 3.72 11.37 26.98
CA SER A 733 4.88 11.88 26.25
C SER A 733 5.08 11.19 24.89
N PHE A 734 5.29 11.96 23.82
CA PHE A 734 5.51 11.41 22.48
C PHE A 734 6.32 12.36 21.58
N TRP A 735 6.75 11.87 20.43
CA TRP A 735 7.39 12.67 19.38
C TRP A 735 6.52 12.66 18.13
N VAL A 736 6.43 13.80 17.47
CA VAL A 736 5.66 13.99 16.22
C VAL A 736 6.40 14.90 15.26
N GLN A 737 6.37 14.58 13.97
CA GLN A 737 6.87 15.45 12.91
C GLN A 737 5.87 15.54 11.76
N ARG A 738 5.64 16.76 11.28
CA ARG A 738 4.81 17.07 10.11
C ARG A 738 5.28 18.40 9.52
N ALA A 739 5.33 18.51 8.19
CA ALA A 739 5.78 19.74 7.52
C ALA A 739 4.78 20.91 7.67
N GLY A 740 3.47 20.63 7.62
CA GLY A 740 2.41 21.56 8.03
C GLY A 740 1.97 21.31 9.47
N GLY A 741 1.15 22.22 10.03
CA GLY A 741 0.63 22.08 11.39
C GLY A 741 -0.13 20.77 11.62
N ALA A 742 -0.07 20.24 12.83
CA ALA A 742 -0.65 18.96 13.22
C ALA A 742 -1.70 19.14 14.32
N GLU A 743 -2.98 19.00 13.95
CA GLU A 743 -4.07 18.83 14.90
C GLU A 743 -4.11 17.37 15.37
N LEU A 744 -3.99 17.18 16.69
CA LEU A 744 -3.88 15.89 17.35
C LEU A 744 -4.90 15.79 18.48
N THR A 745 -5.61 14.66 18.55
CA THR A 745 -6.39 14.26 19.72
C THR A 745 -5.64 13.14 20.44
N VAL A 746 -5.36 13.32 21.73
CA VAL A 746 -4.68 12.34 22.58
C VAL A 746 -5.68 11.81 23.61
N GLY A 747 -5.83 10.48 23.67
CA GLY A 747 -6.69 9.80 24.66
C GLY A 747 -5.88 9.33 25.85
N ARG A 748 -6.10 9.94 27.02
CA ARG A 748 -5.51 9.62 28.33
C ARG A 748 -6.38 10.19 29.46
N SER A 749 -6.49 9.51 30.60
CA SER A 749 -7.26 10.03 31.75
C SER A 749 -6.58 11.24 32.40
N PHE A 750 -7.35 12.31 32.60
CA PHE A 750 -6.95 13.57 33.25
C PHE A 750 -7.97 13.93 34.36
N ASP A 751 -7.59 14.80 35.29
CA ASP A 751 -8.56 15.42 36.21
C ASP A 751 -9.39 16.45 35.43
N ALA A 752 -10.71 16.23 35.36
CA ALA A 752 -11.64 17.09 34.61
C ALA A 752 -11.95 18.44 35.29
N SER A 753 -11.44 18.67 36.51
CA SER A 753 -11.54 19.96 37.22
C SER A 753 -10.33 20.88 36.99
N LEU A 754 -9.32 20.42 36.25
CA LEU A 754 -8.08 21.14 35.96
C LEU A 754 -7.89 21.26 34.44
N PRO A 755 -7.35 22.37 33.91
CA PRO A 755 -6.99 22.47 32.50
C PRO A 755 -5.86 21.48 32.14
N VAL A 756 -5.73 21.17 30.85
CA VAL A 756 -4.62 20.36 30.32
C VAL A 756 -3.81 21.23 29.37
N TYR A 757 -2.48 21.15 29.48
CA TYR A 757 -1.54 21.88 28.64
C TYR A 757 -0.64 20.90 27.90
N ALA A 758 -0.42 21.16 26.60
CA ALA A 758 0.56 20.48 25.78
C ALA A 758 1.85 21.32 25.74
N LEU A 759 2.87 20.86 26.46
CA LEU A 759 4.23 21.37 26.33
C LEU A 759 4.84 20.80 25.04
N ALA A 760 5.36 21.66 24.17
CA ALA A 760 6.00 21.27 22.92
C ALA A 760 7.43 21.82 22.86
N LEU A 761 8.40 20.94 22.60
CA LEU A 761 9.83 21.25 22.51
C LEU A 761 10.35 20.84 21.12
N ALA A 762 10.85 21.80 20.35
CA ALA A 762 11.39 21.54 19.01
C ALA A 762 12.62 20.61 19.10
N THR A 763 12.66 19.58 18.24
CA THR A 763 13.73 18.58 18.24
C THR A 763 14.73 18.75 17.10
N GLY A 764 15.95 18.26 17.28
CA GLY A 764 16.84 17.93 16.18
C GLY A 764 16.35 16.68 15.41
N ALA A 765 17.01 16.37 14.29
CA ALA A 765 16.67 15.19 13.47
C ALA A 765 16.79 13.86 14.23
N ASP A 766 17.55 13.84 15.32
CA ASP A 766 17.77 12.71 16.22
C ASP A 766 16.67 12.51 17.29
N GLY A 767 15.70 13.44 17.39
CA GLY A 767 14.64 13.42 18.41
C GLY A 767 15.03 14.06 19.76
N LEU A 768 16.28 14.50 19.92
CA LEU A 768 16.76 15.25 21.08
C LEU A 768 16.41 16.74 20.94
N PRO A 769 16.53 17.57 22.01
CA PRO A 769 16.18 18.99 21.93
C PRO A 769 17.06 19.73 20.92
N ALA A 770 16.46 20.56 20.06
CA ALA A 770 17.24 21.42 19.19
C ALA A 770 18.05 22.46 20.00
N ALA A 771 19.12 23.00 19.39
CA ALA A 771 19.92 24.06 19.99
C ALA A 771 19.07 25.31 20.25
N GLU A 772 19.25 25.93 21.42
CA GLU A 772 18.44 27.05 21.93
C GLU A 772 16.90 26.84 21.92
N ALA A 773 16.41 25.60 21.80
CA ALA A 773 14.98 25.33 21.78
C ALA A 773 14.30 25.67 23.11
N SER A 774 13.38 26.62 23.05
CA SER A 774 12.39 26.92 24.09
C SER A 774 11.27 25.88 24.11
N ILE A 775 10.46 25.91 25.16
CA ILE A 775 9.23 25.11 25.28
C ILE A 775 8.04 26.03 25.01
N GLU A 776 7.26 25.68 23.99
CA GLU A 776 5.96 26.26 23.72
C GLU A 776 4.91 25.62 24.62
N VAL A 777 3.92 26.40 25.08
CA VAL A 777 2.83 25.89 25.93
C VAL A 777 1.50 26.13 25.24
N HIS A 778 0.88 25.04 24.77
CA HIS A 778 -0.38 25.09 24.02
C HIS A 778 -1.55 24.63 24.90
N PRO A 779 -2.61 25.44 25.10
CA PRO A 779 -3.83 25.00 25.77
C PRO A 779 -4.49 23.83 25.03
N ALA A 780 -4.70 22.71 25.73
CA ALA A 780 -5.37 21.54 25.16
C ALA A 780 -6.86 21.53 25.54
N LYS A 781 -7.72 21.41 24.54
CA LYS A 781 -9.17 21.38 24.70
C LYS A 781 -9.64 19.98 25.09
N MET A 782 -10.22 19.84 26.27
CA MET A 782 -10.94 18.62 26.67
C MET A 782 -12.05 18.32 25.66
N GLY A 783 -12.07 17.08 25.16
CA GLY A 783 -13.04 16.59 24.18
C GLY A 783 -14.39 16.26 24.79
N SER A 784 -15.36 15.92 23.94
CA SER A 784 -16.70 15.48 24.36
C SER A 784 -16.73 14.05 24.94
N GLN A 785 -15.63 13.31 24.85
CA GLN A 785 -15.43 12.02 25.50
C GLN A 785 -14.45 12.19 26.67
N THR A 786 -14.77 11.61 27.82
CA THR A 786 -13.99 11.77 29.06
C THR A 786 -12.58 11.19 28.89
N GLY A 787 -11.57 12.04 28.84
CA GLY A 787 -10.17 11.65 28.66
C GLY A 787 -9.61 11.82 27.24
N ASP A 788 -10.34 12.46 26.32
CA ASP A 788 -9.73 12.96 25.08
C ASP A 788 -9.32 14.43 25.25
N VAL A 789 -8.13 14.80 24.77
CA VAL A 789 -7.69 16.20 24.65
C VAL A 789 -7.20 16.50 23.23
N ASN A 790 -7.63 17.63 22.68
CA ASN A 790 -7.28 18.09 21.34
C ASN A 790 -6.40 19.35 21.42
N PHE A 791 -5.35 19.41 20.60
CA PHE A 791 -4.52 20.60 20.41
C PHE A 791 -3.91 20.58 19.02
N THR A 792 -3.45 21.75 18.56
CA THR A 792 -2.76 21.90 17.28
C THR A 792 -1.34 22.40 17.52
N LEU A 793 -0.37 21.73 16.90
CA LEU A 793 1.03 22.18 16.86
C LEU A 793 1.33 22.83 15.50
N PRO A 794 2.28 23.79 15.42
CA PRO A 794 2.82 24.26 14.15
C PRO A 794 3.58 23.14 13.41
N GLY A 795 3.86 23.36 12.13
CA GLY A 795 4.71 22.47 11.33
C GLY A 795 6.18 22.57 11.76
N SER A 796 6.92 21.46 11.65
CA SER A 796 8.36 21.41 11.96
C SER A 796 9.08 20.43 11.03
N GLU A 797 10.26 20.83 10.56
CA GLU A 797 11.13 20.00 9.73
C GLU A 797 11.59 18.75 10.47
N ASN A 798 12.03 18.91 11.73
CA ASN A 798 12.62 17.86 12.57
C ASN A 798 11.68 17.35 13.67
N GLY A 799 10.49 17.93 13.79
CA GLY A 799 9.46 17.55 14.75
C GLY A 799 9.49 18.28 16.09
N TYR A 800 8.63 17.78 16.98
CA TYR A 800 8.45 18.22 18.35
C TYR A 800 8.40 17.00 19.28
N ALA A 801 9.07 17.09 20.43
CA ALA A 801 8.75 16.28 21.59
C ALA A 801 7.61 16.97 22.36
N VAL A 802 6.61 16.19 22.77
CA VAL A 802 5.36 16.68 23.35
C VAL A 802 5.12 16.02 24.69
N ALA A 803 4.71 16.79 25.70
CA ALA A 803 4.28 16.31 27.01
C ALA A 803 2.93 16.93 27.41
N LEU A 804 2.02 16.12 27.97
CA LEU A 804 0.72 16.58 28.48
C LEU A 804 0.74 16.65 30.01
N VAL A 805 0.41 17.83 30.55
CA VAL A 805 0.52 18.17 31.97
C VAL A 805 -0.71 18.94 32.44
N GLN A 806 -0.95 18.96 33.76
CA GLN A 806 -1.99 19.76 34.41
C GLN A 806 -1.36 20.62 35.53
N PRO A 807 -1.86 21.84 35.79
CA PRO A 807 -1.47 22.59 36.97
C PRO A 807 -2.08 21.96 38.23
N ARG A 808 -1.53 22.23 39.42
CA ARG A 808 -2.12 21.73 40.69
C ARG A 808 -3.41 22.45 41.11
N ALA A 809 -3.72 23.58 40.49
CA ALA A 809 -4.97 24.32 40.67
C ALA A 809 -5.38 25.00 39.37
N ASP A 810 -6.69 25.13 39.12
CA ASP A 810 -7.18 25.96 38.03
C ASP A 810 -7.14 27.43 38.43
N TYR A 811 -6.31 28.19 37.69
CA TYR A 811 -6.19 29.64 37.82
C TYR A 811 -6.99 30.40 36.75
N GLY A 812 -7.60 29.71 35.78
CA GLY A 812 -8.41 30.31 34.72
C GLY A 812 -7.85 30.11 33.32
N SER A 813 -8.37 30.86 32.36
CA SER A 813 -8.06 30.70 30.93
C SER A 813 -7.80 32.04 30.24
N LEU A 814 -6.84 32.06 29.32
CA LEU A 814 -6.46 33.23 28.53
C LEU A 814 -6.77 32.99 27.04
N GLY A 815 -7.67 33.78 26.47
CA GLY A 815 -7.97 33.80 25.04
C GLY A 815 -7.21 34.90 24.33
N ILE A 816 -6.21 34.56 23.53
CA ILE A 816 -5.52 35.47 22.61
C ILE A 816 -6.29 35.49 21.29
N THR A 817 -6.38 36.66 20.67
CA THR A 817 -6.97 36.88 19.35
C THR A 817 -6.12 37.85 18.54
N ALA A 818 -5.94 37.55 17.27
CA ALA A 818 -5.30 38.36 16.23
C ALA A 818 -5.99 38.03 14.88
N PRO A 819 -5.81 38.81 13.80
CA PRO A 819 -6.33 38.47 12.48
C PRO A 819 -5.86 37.08 12.02
N GLU A 820 -6.74 36.27 11.42
CA GLU A 820 -6.34 35.00 10.79
C GLU A 820 -5.42 35.24 9.58
N ARG A 821 -5.60 36.38 8.89
CA ARG A 821 -4.88 36.75 7.67
C ARG A 821 -4.48 38.22 7.66
N LEU A 822 -3.35 38.49 7.01
CA LEU A 822 -2.88 39.82 6.68
C LEU A 822 -2.66 39.89 5.17
N ALA A 823 -3.54 40.59 4.45
CA ALA A 823 -3.44 40.73 3.00
C ALA A 823 -2.42 41.81 2.61
N GLU A 824 -1.64 41.52 1.58
CA GLU A 824 -0.69 42.44 0.96
C GLU A 824 -1.40 43.73 0.48
N GLN A 825 -0.75 44.87 0.66
CA GLN A 825 -1.28 46.19 0.30
C GLN A 825 -0.29 46.93 -0.60
N PRO A 826 -0.63 47.14 -1.89
CA PRO A 826 0.21 47.89 -2.81
C PRO A 826 0.61 49.26 -2.25
N ALA A 827 1.92 49.50 -2.18
CA ALA A 827 2.54 50.72 -1.64
C ALA A 827 2.26 51.05 -0.15
N ALA A 828 1.90 50.06 0.69
CA ALA A 828 1.95 50.22 2.14
C ALA A 828 3.40 50.43 2.64
N SER A 829 3.60 51.29 3.63
CA SER A 829 4.89 51.46 4.33
C SER A 829 5.07 50.50 5.50
N SER A 830 3.95 50.05 6.07
CA SER A 830 3.88 49.20 7.26
C SER A 830 2.48 48.60 7.37
N TYR A 831 2.35 47.46 8.04
CA TYR A 831 1.06 46.81 8.32
C TYR A 831 0.80 46.82 9.83
N HIS A 832 -0.47 46.99 10.22
CA HIS A 832 -0.89 46.96 11.62
C HIS A 832 -1.63 45.66 11.92
N VAL A 833 -1.15 44.93 12.93
CA VAL A 833 -1.68 43.65 13.39
C VAL A 833 -2.28 43.86 14.80
N PRO A 834 -3.59 44.14 14.91
CA PRO A 834 -4.24 44.30 16.20
C PRO A 834 -4.28 42.98 16.97
N PHE A 835 -4.19 43.03 18.29
CA PHE A 835 -4.33 41.87 19.15
C PHE A 835 -5.22 42.17 20.37
N SER A 836 -5.87 41.15 20.91
CA SER A 836 -6.61 41.21 22.16
C SER A 836 -6.46 39.92 22.96
N ALA A 837 -6.16 40.07 24.25
CA ALA A 837 -5.89 39.03 25.22
C ALA A 837 -6.94 39.10 26.35
N SER A 838 -7.88 38.16 26.33
CA SER A 838 -9.07 38.11 27.20
C SER A 838 -8.95 36.97 28.22
N TYR A 839 -8.77 37.32 29.49
CA TYR A 839 -8.56 36.40 30.60
C TYR A 839 -9.82 36.23 31.47
N THR A 840 -10.20 34.99 31.74
CA THR A 840 -11.26 34.62 32.69
C THR A 840 -10.63 33.96 33.92
N MET A 841 -10.96 34.44 35.12
CA MET A 841 -10.38 33.92 36.38
C MET A 841 -11.15 32.70 36.88
N ALA A 842 -10.43 31.67 37.34
CA ALA A 842 -11.03 30.54 38.05
C ALA A 842 -10.89 30.65 39.57
N GLN A 843 -11.62 29.79 40.29
CA GLN A 843 -11.73 29.84 41.75
C GLN A 843 -10.39 29.64 42.48
N GLY A 844 -9.44 28.90 41.89
CA GLY A 844 -8.10 28.71 42.47
C GLY A 844 -7.33 30.02 42.64
N LEU A 845 -7.39 30.92 41.65
CA LEU A 845 -6.73 32.22 41.75
C LEU A 845 -7.39 33.12 42.80
N LEU A 846 -8.74 33.12 42.89
CA LEU A 846 -9.42 33.87 43.94
C LEU A 846 -9.01 33.38 45.33
N ASN A 847 -8.91 32.07 45.54
CA ASN A 847 -8.50 31.49 46.81
C ASN A 847 -7.08 31.96 47.20
N ALA A 848 -6.12 31.93 46.27
CA ALA A 848 -4.75 32.41 46.50
C ALA A 848 -4.70 33.91 46.85
N LEU A 849 -5.45 34.74 46.12
CA LEU A 849 -5.53 36.19 46.37
C LEU A 849 -6.16 36.51 47.74
N ILE A 850 -7.21 35.77 48.15
CA ILE A 850 -7.84 35.91 49.47
C ILE A 850 -6.88 35.46 50.59
N GLN A 851 -6.16 34.35 50.40
CA GLN A 851 -5.22 33.84 51.39
C GLN A 851 -4.08 34.84 51.62
N SER A 852 -3.53 35.43 50.55
CA SER A 852 -2.56 36.53 50.63
C SER A 852 -3.10 37.73 51.42
N ALA A 853 -4.35 38.16 51.15
CA ALA A 853 -4.99 39.29 51.82
C ALA A 853 -5.20 39.07 53.34
N SER A 854 -5.32 37.82 53.77
CA SER A 854 -5.54 37.48 55.19
C SER A 854 -4.28 37.63 56.06
N GLY A 855 -3.08 37.67 55.46
CA GLY A 855 -1.80 37.77 56.19
C GLY A 855 -1.40 39.18 56.62
N GLY A 856 -2.02 40.22 56.05
CA GLY A 856 -1.67 41.62 56.29
C GLY A 856 -2.14 42.51 55.13
N SER A 857 -2.29 43.82 55.38
CA SER A 857 -3.09 44.72 54.52
C SER A 857 -2.50 45.08 53.14
N ASN A 858 -1.46 44.39 52.66
CA ASN A 858 -0.91 44.53 51.31
C ASN A 858 -0.79 43.14 50.65
N VAL A 859 -1.68 42.84 49.70
CA VAL A 859 -1.57 41.67 48.82
C VAL A 859 -0.41 41.90 47.85
N SER A 860 0.75 41.30 48.09
CA SER A 860 1.84 41.25 47.12
C SER A 860 1.60 40.09 46.14
N ALA A 861 0.63 40.28 45.25
CA ALA A 861 0.39 39.43 44.09
C ALA A 861 1.04 40.10 42.87
N ALA A 862 2.23 39.63 42.48
CA ALA A 862 3.01 40.20 41.38
C ALA A 862 2.55 39.65 40.02
N LEU A 863 1.25 39.73 39.74
CA LEU A 863 0.66 39.22 38.50
C LEU A 863 0.94 40.14 37.32
N SER A 864 1.17 39.54 36.16
CA SER A 864 1.46 40.22 34.90
C SER A 864 0.72 39.56 33.74
N PHE A 865 0.28 40.36 32.77
CA PHE A 865 -0.10 39.88 31.44
C PHE A 865 1.12 39.99 30.55
N THR A 866 1.51 38.90 29.90
CA THR A 866 2.51 38.92 28.83
C THR A 866 1.83 38.60 27.51
N VAL A 867 2.12 39.37 26.46
CA VAL A 867 1.73 39.08 25.07
C VAL A 867 3.00 39.10 24.26
N ALA A 868 3.38 37.95 23.68
CA ALA A 868 4.52 37.84 22.79
C ALA A 868 4.02 37.86 21.34
N LEU A 869 4.46 38.89 20.61
CA LEU A 869 4.20 39.05 19.19
C LEU A 869 5.38 38.43 18.40
N ASP A 870 5.14 38.16 17.12
CA ASP A 870 6.18 37.77 16.16
C ASP A 870 7.39 38.72 16.22
N SER A 871 8.61 38.21 16.07
CA SER A 871 9.83 39.02 16.16
C SER A 871 9.96 40.11 15.08
N ARG A 872 9.17 40.03 14.00
CA ARG A 872 9.02 41.07 12.97
C ARG A 872 8.05 42.19 13.35
N LEU A 873 7.27 42.04 14.43
CA LEU A 873 6.29 43.03 14.88
C LEU A 873 6.90 43.98 15.91
N ALA A 874 7.05 45.24 15.52
CA ALA A 874 7.39 46.32 16.44
C ALA A 874 6.23 46.61 17.41
N VAL A 875 6.58 46.82 18.67
CA VAL A 875 5.65 47.01 19.80
C VAL A 875 5.78 48.44 20.31
N SER A 876 4.67 49.18 20.39
CA SER A 876 4.71 50.59 20.82
C SER A 876 5.09 50.70 22.30
N ALA A 877 5.96 51.66 22.64
CA ALA A 877 6.32 51.97 24.01
C ALA A 877 5.36 52.94 24.71
N ASP A 878 4.39 53.53 24.01
CA ASP A 878 3.39 54.40 24.63
C ASP A 878 2.29 53.58 25.31
N LYS A 879 1.98 53.90 26.57
CA LYS A 879 0.88 53.29 27.32
C LYS A 879 -0.49 53.68 26.73
N ALA A 880 -0.57 54.76 25.95
CA ALA A 880 -1.81 55.18 25.28
C ALA A 880 -2.28 54.22 24.17
N ASP A 881 -1.37 53.44 23.58
CA ASP A 881 -1.69 52.47 22.52
C ASP A 881 -2.27 51.14 23.04
N TYR A 882 -2.45 51.01 24.37
CA TYR A 882 -2.98 49.82 25.03
C TYR A 882 -4.16 50.13 25.94
N SER A 883 -5.23 49.34 25.83
CA SER A 883 -6.37 49.41 26.74
C SER A 883 -6.50 48.14 27.57
N LEU A 884 -6.54 48.29 28.90
CA LEU A 884 -6.90 47.23 29.85
C LEU A 884 -8.29 47.51 30.44
N SER A 885 -9.22 46.59 30.21
CA SER A 885 -10.52 46.53 30.88
C SER A 885 -10.51 45.41 31.91
N SER A 886 -10.80 45.70 33.19
CA SER A 886 -10.88 44.69 34.24
C SER A 886 -11.74 45.15 35.42
N PRO A 887 -12.56 44.25 36.02
CA PRO A 887 -13.25 44.52 37.28
C PRO A 887 -12.30 44.75 38.47
N ILE A 888 -11.16 44.04 38.53
CA ILE A 888 -10.29 44.02 39.73
C ILE A 888 -8.84 44.47 39.52
N PHE A 889 -8.36 44.55 38.28
CA PHE A 889 -6.96 44.96 37.98
C PHE A 889 -6.88 46.34 37.34
N ASP A 890 -5.80 47.06 37.61
CA ASP A 890 -5.32 48.21 36.83
C ASP A 890 -3.88 47.97 36.35
N ILE A 891 -3.46 48.63 35.27
CA ILE A 891 -2.06 48.64 34.83
C ILE A 891 -1.23 49.41 35.85
N ASP A 892 -0.31 48.71 36.52
CA ASP A 892 0.73 49.36 37.32
C ASP A 892 1.86 49.87 36.42
N THR A 893 2.67 48.95 35.89
CA THR A 893 3.80 49.23 34.98
C THR A 893 3.69 48.42 33.69
N LEU A 894 4.40 48.87 32.66
CA LEU A 894 4.47 48.24 31.35
C LEU A 894 5.95 48.20 30.94
N THR A 895 6.41 47.05 30.47
CA THR A 895 7.79 46.81 30.00
C THR A 895 7.77 46.03 28.70
N ILE A 896 8.72 46.31 27.82
CA ILE A 896 8.84 45.66 26.51
C ILE A 896 10.23 45.05 26.40
N SER A 897 10.31 43.82 25.89
CA SER A 897 11.56 43.10 25.63
C SER A 897 11.47 42.42 24.27
N GLY A 898 12.16 42.95 23.26
CA GLY A 898 11.95 42.54 21.87
C GLY A 898 10.50 42.80 21.42
N SER A 899 9.86 41.78 20.85
CA SER A 899 8.45 41.78 20.46
C SER A 899 7.48 41.38 21.60
N THR A 900 7.98 41.25 22.84
CA THR A 900 7.17 40.85 24.00
C THR A 900 6.76 42.05 24.83
N LEU A 901 5.45 42.25 24.98
CA LEU A 901 4.80 43.19 25.88
C LEU A 901 4.52 42.50 27.22
N THR A 902 4.96 43.08 28.33
CA THR A 902 4.57 42.67 29.69
C THR A 902 3.92 43.83 30.45
N VAL A 903 2.71 43.60 30.95
CA VAL A 903 1.87 44.55 31.67
C VAL A 903 1.67 44.04 33.09
N ASN A 904 2.37 44.66 34.05
CA ASN A 904 2.26 44.31 35.46
C ASN A 904 0.96 44.89 36.05
N LEU A 905 0.23 44.07 36.80
CA LEU A 905 -1.06 44.40 37.36
C LEU A 905 -0.93 44.90 38.80
N LYS A 906 -1.88 45.73 39.21
CA LYS A 906 -2.21 45.96 40.62
C LYS A 906 -3.69 45.73 40.87
N LEU A 907 -4.02 45.29 42.07
CA LEU A 907 -5.41 45.14 42.51
C LEU A 907 -6.04 46.52 42.79
N LYS A 908 -7.30 46.66 42.38
CA LYS A 908 -8.14 47.84 42.65
C LYS A 908 -8.48 47.95 44.13
N SER A 909 -8.68 49.18 44.61
CA SER A 909 -9.24 49.41 45.94
C SER A 909 -10.63 48.78 46.04
N GLY A 910 -10.85 47.93 47.05
CA GLY A 910 -12.11 47.21 47.22
C GLY A 910 -12.31 45.97 46.33
N TRP A 911 -11.28 45.51 45.59
CA TRP A 911 -11.34 44.41 44.60
C TRP A 911 -12.13 43.17 45.03
N LEU A 912 -12.11 42.82 46.32
CA LEU A 912 -12.80 41.64 46.88
C LEU A 912 -14.33 41.68 46.65
N LEU A 913 -14.93 42.88 46.57
CA LEU A 913 -16.35 43.08 46.25
C LEU A 913 -16.67 42.80 44.77
N ASP A 914 -15.70 43.01 43.88
CA ASP A 914 -15.82 42.88 42.43
C ASP A 914 -15.25 41.56 41.88
N ALA A 915 -14.48 40.82 42.68
CA ALA A 915 -13.85 39.56 42.27
C ALA A 915 -14.84 38.51 41.74
N ALA A 916 -16.06 38.47 42.29
CA ALA A 916 -17.13 37.60 41.81
C ALA A 916 -17.56 37.88 40.36
N LYS A 917 -17.33 39.09 39.83
CA LYS A 917 -17.65 39.46 38.43
C LYS A 917 -16.67 38.83 37.44
N LEU A 918 -15.37 38.80 37.79
CA LEU A 918 -14.32 38.18 36.97
C LEU A 918 -14.42 36.64 36.93
N LEU A 919 -15.08 36.04 37.93
CA LEU A 919 -15.43 34.61 37.98
C LEU A 919 -16.68 34.21 37.18
N SER A 920 -17.55 35.17 36.81
CA SER A 920 -18.94 34.85 36.40
C SER A 920 -19.44 35.52 35.13
N SER A 921 -18.87 36.67 34.72
CA SER A 921 -19.54 37.52 33.72
C SER A 921 -18.67 38.52 32.95
N THR A 922 -17.53 38.97 33.48
CA THR A 922 -16.69 40.00 32.81
C THR A 922 -15.21 39.63 32.83
N PRO A 923 -14.61 39.21 31.71
CA PRO A 923 -13.18 38.91 31.63
C PRO A 923 -12.31 40.17 31.78
N THR A 924 -11.03 39.97 32.08
CA THR A 924 -10.01 41.03 31.97
C THR A 924 -9.46 41.03 30.55
N VAL A 925 -9.62 42.13 29.81
CA VAL A 925 -9.22 42.25 28.41
C VAL A 925 -8.11 43.29 28.26
N LEU A 926 -6.96 42.87 27.75
CA LEU A 926 -5.87 43.73 27.28
C LEU A 926 -5.87 43.73 25.75
N SER A 927 -5.82 44.89 25.11
CA SER A 927 -5.69 44.99 23.65
C SER A 927 -4.68 46.05 23.22
N GLY A 928 -4.11 45.86 22.03
CA GLY A 928 -3.07 46.71 21.44
C GLY A 928 -2.85 46.39 19.95
N THR A 929 -1.72 46.81 19.38
CA THR A 929 -1.38 46.57 17.97
C THR A 929 0.13 46.44 17.77
N GLY A 930 0.56 45.36 17.12
CA GLY A 930 1.92 45.21 16.59
C GLY A 930 2.03 45.83 15.20
N THR A 931 3.21 46.33 14.82
CA THR A 931 3.44 46.93 13.49
C THR A 931 4.55 46.20 12.74
N LEU A 932 4.22 45.69 11.55
CA LEU A 932 5.13 45.02 10.63
C LEU A 932 5.71 46.05 9.65
N ALA A 933 7.01 46.01 9.35
CA ALA A 933 7.59 46.77 8.25
C ALA A 933 7.15 46.19 6.90
N ALA A 934 6.95 47.02 5.86
CA ALA A 934 6.51 46.50 4.57
C ALA A 934 7.52 45.54 3.90
N GLU A 935 8.81 45.63 4.25
CA GLU A 935 9.87 44.74 3.78
C GLU A 935 9.91 43.37 4.48
N ASP A 936 9.27 43.23 5.63
CA ASP A 936 9.11 41.94 6.35
C ASP A 936 7.85 41.17 5.93
N PHE A 937 6.98 41.77 5.10
CA PHE A 937 5.79 41.11 4.57
C PHE A 937 6.18 40.06 3.53
N LYS A 938 5.74 38.82 3.74
CA LYS A 938 6.06 37.70 2.85
C LYS A 938 4.87 36.77 2.67
N ALA A 939 4.26 36.83 1.48
CA ALA A 939 3.17 35.95 1.10
C ALA A 939 3.52 34.46 1.31
N GLY A 940 2.68 33.77 2.09
CA GLY A 940 2.85 32.35 2.46
C GLY A 940 3.51 32.09 3.81
N GLU A 941 4.14 33.08 4.45
CA GLU A 941 4.59 32.97 5.85
C GLU A 941 3.48 33.45 6.81
N SER A 942 3.43 32.89 8.03
CA SER A 942 2.55 33.39 9.11
C SER A 942 3.33 34.20 10.13
N LEU A 943 2.68 35.20 10.72
CA LEU A 943 3.10 35.84 11.97
C LEU A 943 2.52 35.06 13.16
N VAL A 944 3.26 34.96 14.26
CA VAL A 944 2.80 34.30 15.50
C VAL A 944 2.36 35.34 16.54
N THR A 945 1.36 35.03 17.37
CA THR A 945 1.03 35.81 18.57
C THR A 945 0.52 34.90 19.68
N ASN A 946 1.08 34.99 20.89
CA ASN A 946 0.63 34.24 22.06
C ASN A 946 0.76 35.09 23.33
N GLY A 947 0.54 34.51 24.52
CA GLY A 947 0.72 35.22 25.78
C GLY A 947 0.53 34.34 27.01
N SER A 948 0.61 34.96 28.18
CA SER A 948 0.37 34.33 29.48
C SER A 948 -0.20 35.34 30.49
N VAL A 949 -0.90 34.85 31.50
CA VAL A 949 -1.03 35.55 32.80
C VAL A 949 -0.12 34.82 33.79
N GLN A 950 0.83 35.52 34.39
CA GLN A 950 1.86 34.89 35.24
C GLN A 950 2.29 35.75 36.42
N GLY A 951 2.67 35.10 37.53
CA GLY A 951 3.33 35.75 38.66
C GLY A 951 3.13 35.04 40.01
N SER A 952 3.96 35.41 40.98
CA SER A 952 3.95 34.84 42.33
C SER A 952 2.94 35.54 43.26
N ILE A 953 2.23 34.76 44.08
CA ILE A 953 1.36 35.26 45.15
C ILE A 953 1.90 34.80 46.51
N GLN A 954 2.30 35.75 47.35
CA GLN A 954 2.85 35.49 48.68
C GLN A 954 1.73 35.39 49.73
N ALA A 955 1.67 34.29 50.49
CA ALA A 955 0.54 33.97 51.37
C ALA A 955 0.95 33.38 52.74
N GLY A 956 2.06 33.87 53.32
CA GLY A 956 2.51 33.46 54.67
C GLY A 956 3.27 32.12 54.73
N GLY A 957 3.78 31.67 53.59
CA GLY A 957 4.59 30.47 53.40
C GLY A 957 5.36 30.58 52.08
N ASP A 958 5.60 29.47 51.40
CA ASP A 958 6.13 29.49 50.03
C ASP A 958 5.14 30.20 49.06
N PRO A 959 5.63 30.88 48.01
CA PRO A 959 4.77 31.54 47.03
C PRO A 959 3.89 30.53 46.28
N THR A 960 2.63 30.93 46.05
CA THR A 960 1.78 30.28 45.05
C THR A 960 2.15 30.84 43.68
N GLU A 961 2.84 30.05 42.86
CA GLU A 961 3.12 30.43 41.47
C GLU A 961 1.87 30.25 40.60
N VAL A 962 1.58 31.29 39.81
CA VAL A 962 0.47 31.33 38.86
C VAL A 962 1.05 31.41 37.45
N PHE A 963 0.62 30.49 36.59
CA PHE A 963 0.88 30.54 35.15
C PHE A 963 -0.35 30.04 34.39
N VAL A 964 -0.93 30.89 33.55
CA VAL A 964 -2.04 30.59 32.64
C VAL A 964 -1.58 30.95 31.22
N PRO A 965 -1.21 29.97 30.38
CA PRO A 965 -0.87 30.22 28.99
C PRO A 965 -2.12 30.61 28.19
N GLY A 966 -1.93 31.48 27.20
CA GLY A 966 -2.93 31.76 26.18
C GLY A 966 -2.81 30.81 24.98
N ASN A 967 -3.84 30.75 24.15
CA ASN A 967 -3.73 30.08 22.85
C ASN A 967 -2.75 30.82 21.93
N THR A 968 -2.10 30.09 21.04
CA THR A 968 -1.32 30.68 19.95
C THR A 968 -2.25 31.06 18.79
N CYS A 969 -2.07 32.26 18.25
CA CYS A 969 -2.69 32.73 17.02
C CYS A 969 -1.63 32.75 15.90
N TYR A 970 -2.06 32.43 14.69
CA TYR A 970 -1.25 32.54 13.47
C TYR A 970 -1.96 33.47 12.49
N THR A 971 -1.28 34.53 12.05
CA THR A 971 -1.77 35.48 11.05
C THR A 971 -1.05 35.20 9.73
N LEU A 972 -1.71 34.49 8.81
CA LEU A 972 -1.12 34.16 7.50
C LEU A 972 -1.00 35.41 6.62
N MET A 973 0.20 35.71 6.15
CA MET A 973 0.41 36.76 5.15
C MET A 973 0.02 36.23 3.77
N VAL A 974 -0.96 36.87 3.12
CA VAL A 974 -1.52 36.42 1.83
C VAL A 974 -1.30 37.47 0.72
N PRO A 975 -0.96 37.06 -0.51
CA PRO A 975 -0.75 38.00 -1.60
C PRO A 975 -2.06 38.68 -2.01
N ALA A 976 -1.96 39.83 -2.68
CA ALA A 976 -3.14 40.53 -3.19
C ALA A 976 -3.85 39.69 -4.27
N SER A 977 -5.18 39.60 -4.20
CA SER A 977 -5.99 38.88 -5.20
C SER A 977 -6.33 39.80 -6.36
N GLU A 978 -5.91 39.43 -7.57
CA GLU A 978 -6.32 40.11 -8.82
C GLU A 978 -7.70 39.60 -9.26
N VAL A 979 -8.54 40.49 -9.79
CA VAL A 979 -9.81 40.15 -10.44
C VAL A 979 -9.94 40.86 -11.77
N THR A 980 -10.51 40.15 -12.74
CA THR A 980 -10.56 40.54 -14.16
C THR A 980 -12.00 40.69 -14.64
N LEU A 981 -12.30 41.78 -15.34
CA LEU A 981 -13.52 41.97 -16.11
C LEU A 981 -13.24 41.77 -17.61
N SER A 982 -13.85 40.75 -18.21
CA SER A 982 -13.71 40.41 -19.64
C SER A 982 -15.02 40.56 -20.41
N TYR A 983 -14.95 40.57 -21.75
CA TYR A 983 -16.07 40.91 -22.63
C TYR A 983 -16.21 39.93 -23.80
N ASN A 984 -17.39 39.34 -23.95
CA ASN A 984 -17.72 38.35 -24.96
C ASN A 984 -18.68 38.91 -26.02
N ALA A 985 -18.30 38.80 -27.30
CA ALA A 985 -19.10 39.36 -28.40
C ALA A 985 -20.48 38.69 -28.60
N ASN A 986 -20.70 37.49 -28.02
CA ASN A 986 -21.98 36.79 -27.98
C ASN A 986 -22.72 36.79 -29.34
N GLY A 987 -22.10 36.17 -30.34
CA GLY A 987 -22.59 36.12 -31.73
C GLY A 987 -22.31 37.36 -32.59
N GLY A 988 -21.99 38.51 -31.98
CA GLY A 988 -21.51 39.70 -32.69
C GLY A 988 -20.09 39.54 -33.26
N SER A 989 -19.64 40.52 -34.04
CA SER A 989 -18.34 40.49 -34.72
C SER A 989 -17.53 41.78 -34.56
N GLY A 990 -16.21 41.69 -34.76
CA GLY A 990 -15.24 42.74 -34.40
C GLY A 990 -14.62 42.51 -33.03
N ASP A 991 -13.68 43.38 -32.63
CA ASP A 991 -12.97 43.25 -31.37
C ASP A 991 -13.86 43.67 -30.18
N PRO A 992 -14.03 42.83 -29.14
CA PRO A 992 -14.60 43.25 -27.87
C PRO A 992 -13.71 44.30 -27.19
N PRO A 993 -14.22 45.04 -26.19
CA PRO A 993 -13.38 45.90 -25.38
C PRO A 993 -12.26 45.12 -24.66
N PRO A 994 -11.09 45.73 -24.41
CA PRO A 994 -10.02 45.10 -23.64
C PRO A 994 -10.50 44.70 -22.25
N ALA A 995 -10.02 43.55 -21.77
CA ALA A 995 -10.21 43.15 -20.38
C ALA A 995 -9.54 44.17 -19.44
N GLN A 996 -10.15 44.36 -18.27
CA GLN A 996 -9.66 45.25 -17.21
C GLN A 996 -9.34 44.40 -15.98
N SER A 997 -8.28 44.71 -15.23
CA SER A 997 -7.99 44.05 -13.96
C SER A 997 -7.64 45.02 -12.84
N ALA A 998 -7.85 44.59 -11.60
CA ALA A 998 -7.57 45.33 -10.38
C ALA A 998 -7.40 44.38 -9.18
N TYR A 999 -6.75 44.83 -8.12
CA TYR A 999 -6.53 44.05 -6.90
C TYR A 999 -7.58 44.35 -5.83
N ILE A 1000 -8.09 43.30 -5.16
CA ILE A 1000 -9.10 43.40 -4.10
C ILE A 1000 -8.62 42.79 -2.78
N LYS A 1001 -9.30 43.18 -1.70
CA LYS A 1001 -9.29 42.45 -0.43
C LYS A 1001 -10.20 41.22 -0.55
N GLU A 1002 -9.95 40.18 0.24
CA GLU A 1002 -10.68 38.90 0.19
C GLU A 1002 -12.21 39.01 0.39
N THR A 1003 -12.70 40.09 1.01
CA THR A 1003 -14.14 40.42 1.15
C THR A 1003 -14.53 41.74 0.45
N GLY A 1004 -13.64 42.31 -0.36
CA GLY A 1004 -13.86 43.56 -1.09
C GLY A 1004 -14.44 43.34 -2.49
N SER A 1005 -14.51 44.43 -3.26
CA SER A 1005 -14.82 44.43 -4.69
C SER A 1005 -13.95 45.46 -5.40
N ALA A 1006 -13.73 45.25 -6.70
CA ALA A 1006 -13.15 46.26 -7.60
C ALA A 1006 -14.24 46.81 -8.52
N ASP A 1007 -14.26 48.13 -8.66
CA ASP A 1007 -15.20 48.86 -9.50
C ASP A 1007 -14.59 49.15 -10.87
N PHE A 1008 -15.22 48.63 -11.92
CA PHE A 1008 -14.79 48.79 -13.31
C PHE A 1008 -15.84 49.56 -14.11
N THR A 1009 -15.42 50.52 -14.95
CA THR A 1009 -16.33 51.23 -15.86
C THR A 1009 -16.37 50.52 -17.21
N ILE A 1010 -17.58 50.21 -17.68
CA ILE A 1010 -17.81 49.50 -18.94
C ILE A 1010 -17.59 50.48 -20.11
N PRO A 1011 -16.67 50.20 -21.05
CA PRO A 1011 -16.30 51.12 -22.12
C PRO A 1011 -17.28 51.08 -23.30
N GLU A 1012 -17.16 52.03 -24.23
CA GLU A 1012 -17.84 51.97 -25.52
C GLU A 1012 -17.42 50.71 -26.31
N SER A 1013 -18.41 49.93 -26.75
CA SER A 1013 -18.19 48.79 -27.64
C SER A 1013 -18.25 49.21 -29.10
N ARG A 1014 -17.40 48.61 -29.95
CA ARG A 1014 -17.43 48.76 -31.42
C ARG A 1014 -17.86 47.48 -32.14
N LEU A 1015 -18.47 46.53 -31.42
CA LEU A 1015 -18.99 45.29 -31.96
C LEU A 1015 -20.10 45.55 -33.00
N THR A 1016 -20.03 44.81 -34.10
CA THR A 1016 -21.04 44.78 -35.17
C THR A 1016 -22.05 43.68 -34.89
N ALA A 1017 -23.34 44.01 -35.01
CA ALA A 1017 -24.45 43.10 -34.69
C ALA A 1017 -24.48 41.85 -35.59
N PRO A 1018 -24.99 40.70 -35.09
CA PRO A 1018 -25.08 39.46 -35.86
C PRO A 1018 -26.02 39.55 -37.08
N ALA A 1019 -26.97 40.49 -37.10
CA ALA A 1019 -27.89 40.70 -38.21
C ALA A 1019 -28.23 42.19 -38.40
N PRO A 1020 -28.53 42.67 -39.64
CA PRO A 1020 -28.79 44.09 -39.91
C PRO A 1020 -30.05 44.67 -39.24
N SER A 1021 -30.96 43.83 -38.75
CA SER A 1021 -32.14 44.24 -37.97
C SER A 1021 -31.86 44.42 -36.48
N TYR A 1022 -30.65 44.10 -35.99
CA TYR A 1022 -30.30 44.11 -34.58
C TYR A 1022 -29.34 45.25 -34.19
N SER A 1023 -29.39 45.64 -32.92
CA SER A 1023 -28.52 46.65 -32.30
C SER A 1023 -28.04 46.19 -30.92
N LEU A 1024 -26.89 46.69 -30.46
CA LEU A 1024 -26.36 46.37 -29.13
C LEU A 1024 -27.17 47.09 -28.06
N LEU A 1025 -27.92 46.35 -27.25
CA LEU A 1025 -28.69 46.89 -26.12
C LEU A 1025 -27.81 47.15 -24.90
N GLY A 1026 -26.74 46.36 -24.73
CA GLY A 1026 -25.85 46.42 -23.58
C GLY A 1026 -25.13 45.10 -23.34
N TRP A 1027 -24.82 44.81 -22.08
CA TRP A 1027 -24.12 43.62 -21.61
C TRP A 1027 -24.87 42.93 -20.46
N SER A 1028 -24.71 41.62 -20.31
CA SER A 1028 -25.22 40.81 -19.19
C SER A 1028 -24.13 39.88 -18.62
N ARG A 1029 -24.29 39.40 -17.38
CA ARG A 1029 -23.47 38.34 -16.79
C ARG A 1029 -23.71 36.94 -17.35
N THR A 1030 -24.69 36.77 -18.24
CA THR A 1030 -25.01 35.48 -18.88
C THR A 1030 -25.30 35.65 -20.37
N ALA A 1031 -25.00 34.63 -21.19
CA ALA A 1031 -25.15 34.69 -22.64
C ALA A 1031 -26.60 34.94 -23.11
N ASP A 1032 -27.59 34.37 -22.42
CA ASP A 1032 -29.02 34.52 -22.72
C ASP A 1032 -29.71 35.63 -21.89
N GLY A 1033 -28.92 36.43 -21.16
CA GLY A 1033 -29.44 37.43 -20.22
C GLY A 1033 -29.95 38.71 -20.89
N ALA A 1034 -30.86 39.41 -20.20
CA ALA A 1034 -31.26 40.77 -20.59
C ALA A 1034 -30.14 41.77 -20.28
N ALA A 1035 -30.07 42.87 -21.04
CA ALA A 1035 -29.02 43.88 -20.89
C ALA A 1035 -29.06 44.56 -19.51
N GLU A 1036 -28.17 44.13 -18.61
CA GLU A 1036 -27.96 44.69 -17.26
C GLU A 1036 -27.19 46.01 -17.30
N PHE A 1037 -26.22 46.13 -18.20
CA PHE A 1037 -25.24 47.24 -18.23
C PHE A 1037 -25.04 47.86 -19.62
N LYS A 1038 -24.59 49.11 -19.67
CA LYS A 1038 -24.29 49.88 -20.88
C LYS A 1038 -22.91 50.54 -20.78
N ALA A 1039 -22.45 51.11 -21.90
CA ALA A 1039 -21.22 51.90 -21.90
C ALA A 1039 -21.37 53.14 -21.00
N GLY A 1040 -20.41 53.32 -20.08
CA GLY A 1040 -20.42 54.35 -19.04
C GLY A 1040 -20.90 53.86 -17.66
N ASP A 1041 -21.53 52.68 -17.57
CA ASP A 1041 -21.96 52.12 -16.28
C ASP A 1041 -20.76 51.52 -15.52
N THR A 1042 -20.84 51.50 -14.20
CA THR A 1042 -19.84 50.87 -13.31
C THR A 1042 -20.35 49.54 -12.77
N ILE A 1043 -19.51 48.51 -12.80
CA ILE A 1043 -19.76 47.19 -12.22
C ILE A 1043 -18.72 46.87 -11.14
N SER A 1044 -19.19 46.50 -9.95
CA SER A 1044 -18.37 45.97 -8.87
C SER A 1044 -18.27 44.44 -8.98
N ILE A 1045 -17.06 43.88 -8.97
CA ILE A 1045 -16.83 42.42 -9.00
C ILE A 1045 -15.90 41.95 -7.86
N GLN A 1046 -16.09 40.70 -7.43
CA GLN A 1046 -15.35 40.06 -6.32
C GLN A 1046 -14.53 38.82 -6.77
N ALA A 1047 -14.65 38.46 -8.05
CA ALA A 1047 -13.95 37.37 -8.72
C ALA A 1047 -13.94 37.68 -10.23
N ASP A 1048 -13.13 36.95 -11.01
CA ASP A 1048 -13.12 37.07 -12.48
C ASP A 1048 -14.54 36.95 -13.06
N THR A 1049 -14.91 37.88 -13.93
CA THR A 1049 -16.26 38.04 -14.48
C THR A 1049 -16.22 38.30 -15.98
N GLU A 1050 -16.93 37.49 -16.76
CA GLU A 1050 -17.14 37.72 -18.19
C GLU A 1050 -18.54 38.33 -18.43
N LEU A 1051 -18.61 39.36 -19.28
CA LEU A 1051 -19.86 40.00 -19.70
C LEU A 1051 -20.16 39.70 -21.16
N PHE A 1052 -21.39 39.30 -21.45
CA PHE A 1052 -21.89 38.89 -22.77
C PHE A 1052 -22.70 40.01 -23.41
N ALA A 1053 -22.43 40.30 -24.70
CA ALA A 1053 -23.16 41.32 -25.46
C ALA A 1053 -24.63 40.91 -25.68
N VAL A 1054 -25.56 41.85 -25.51
CA VAL A 1054 -27.01 41.60 -25.65
C VAL A 1054 -27.57 42.39 -26.84
N TRP A 1055 -28.17 41.69 -27.79
CA TRP A 1055 -28.64 42.23 -29.08
C TRP A 1055 -30.17 42.31 -29.14
N GLY A 1056 -30.73 43.36 -29.75
CA GLY A 1056 -32.18 43.54 -29.88
C GLY A 1056 -32.63 44.19 -31.19
N GLU A 1057 -33.84 43.82 -31.64
CA GLU A 1057 -34.38 44.20 -32.95
C GLU A 1057 -34.82 45.66 -33.07
N LEU A 1058 -34.70 46.20 -34.28
CA LEU A 1058 -35.17 47.53 -34.68
C LEU A 1058 -36.64 47.48 -35.14
N PRO A 1059 -37.52 48.40 -34.68
CA PRO A 1059 -38.95 48.37 -34.99
C PRO A 1059 -39.24 48.72 -36.46
N VAL A 1060 -40.18 47.98 -37.05
CA VAL A 1060 -40.72 48.24 -38.40
C VAL A 1060 -41.84 49.29 -38.33
N GLN A 1061 -41.86 50.20 -39.30
CA GLN A 1061 -42.88 51.24 -39.48
C GLN A 1061 -43.55 51.10 -40.85
N THR A 1062 -44.86 51.38 -40.92
CA THR A 1062 -45.64 51.37 -42.17
C THR A 1062 -46.05 52.80 -42.55
N PHE A 1063 -45.72 53.23 -43.76
CA PHE A 1063 -46.16 54.52 -44.32
C PHE A 1063 -47.15 54.33 -45.46
N THR A 1064 -48.21 55.14 -45.48
CA THR A 1064 -49.34 55.02 -46.39
C THR A 1064 -49.54 56.30 -47.21
N LEU A 1065 -49.71 56.13 -48.52
CA LEU A 1065 -50.07 57.14 -49.50
C LEU A 1065 -51.55 56.98 -49.89
N SER A 1066 -52.41 57.82 -49.34
CA SER A 1066 -53.85 57.87 -49.62
C SER A 1066 -54.19 58.85 -50.74
N PHE A 1067 -55.37 58.71 -51.34
CA PHE A 1067 -55.84 59.58 -52.43
C PHE A 1067 -57.25 60.13 -52.13
N ASP A 1068 -57.43 61.45 -52.20
CA ASP A 1068 -58.73 62.13 -52.16
C ASP A 1068 -59.06 62.67 -53.56
N ALA A 1069 -60.17 62.23 -54.15
CA ALA A 1069 -60.66 62.72 -55.43
C ALA A 1069 -61.08 64.21 -55.41
N ASN A 1070 -61.02 64.88 -54.25
CA ASN A 1070 -61.09 66.33 -54.10
C ASN A 1070 -62.31 66.96 -54.79
N GLY A 1071 -63.49 66.50 -54.40
CA GLY A 1071 -64.78 66.87 -55.01
C GLY A 1071 -65.12 66.13 -56.31
N GLY A 1072 -64.24 65.24 -56.78
CA GLY A 1072 -64.59 64.16 -57.71
C GLY A 1072 -64.96 62.87 -56.98
N GLN A 1073 -65.12 61.80 -57.75
CA GLN A 1073 -65.32 60.42 -57.27
C GLN A 1073 -64.25 59.49 -57.87
N ASN A 1074 -64.28 58.20 -57.49
CA ASN A 1074 -63.36 57.16 -57.98
C ASN A 1074 -61.87 57.45 -57.69
N ALA A 1075 -61.57 57.95 -56.48
CA ALA A 1075 -60.20 58.01 -55.99
C ALA A 1075 -59.57 56.59 -55.99
N PRO A 1076 -58.27 56.44 -56.34
CA PRO A 1076 -57.59 55.17 -56.18
C PRO A 1076 -57.50 54.74 -54.71
N ALA A 1077 -57.41 53.43 -54.47
CA ALA A 1077 -57.11 52.89 -53.16
C ALA A 1077 -55.73 53.37 -52.65
N ALA A 1078 -55.60 53.51 -51.34
CA ALA A 1078 -54.34 53.87 -50.70
C ALA A 1078 -53.26 52.79 -50.93
N GLN A 1079 -51.99 53.20 -50.94
CA GLN A 1079 -50.84 52.35 -51.20
C GLN A 1079 -49.82 52.51 -50.06
N SER A 1080 -49.25 51.43 -49.53
CA SER A 1080 -48.33 51.48 -48.38
C SER A 1080 -46.95 50.86 -48.65
N VAL A 1081 -46.01 51.13 -47.75
CA VAL A 1081 -44.65 50.55 -47.71
C VAL A 1081 -44.22 50.35 -46.25
N GLU A 1082 -43.48 49.28 -45.98
CA GLU A 1082 -42.91 48.97 -44.66
C GLU A 1082 -41.39 49.18 -44.66
N THR A 1083 -40.84 49.64 -43.54
CA THR A 1083 -39.44 50.08 -43.43
C THR A 1083 -38.99 50.14 -41.97
N THR A 1084 -37.74 49.77 -41.68
CA THR A 1084 -37.09 50.02 -40.37
C THR A 1084 -36.41 51.40 -40.32
N SER A 1085 -36.44 52.15 -41.42
CA SER A 1085 -35.88 53.51 -41.52
C SER A 1085 -36.95 54.59 -41.27
N ASP A 1086 -36.51 55.85 -41.17
CA ASP A 1086 -37.38 57.04 -41.07
C ASP A 1086 -38.22 57.33 -42.33
N SER A 1087 -38.07 56.51 -43.38
CA SER A 1087 -38.61 56.76 -44.71
C SER A 1087 -38.74 55.48 -45.55
N GLY A 1088 -39.66 55.51 -46.53
CA GLY A 1088 -39.94 54.40 -47.46
C GLY A 1088 -40.56 54.91 -48.76
N ILE A 1089 -40.41 54.19 -49.88
CA ILE A 1089 -40.81 54.67 -51.21
C ILE A 1089 -42.04 53.92 -51.74
N VAL A 1090 -43.08 54.68 -52.12
CA VAL A 1090 -44.29 54.18 -52.80
C VAL A 1090 -44.32 54.70 -54.24
N THR A 1091 -44.87 53.92 -55.18
CA THR A 1091 -45.07 54.36 -56.58
C THR A 1091 -46.56 54.61 -56.84
N ILE A 1092 -46.93 55.83 -57.22
CA ILE A 1092 -48.32 56.26 -57.42
C ILE A 1092 -48.98 55.44 -58.53
N THR A 1093 -50.16 54.89 -58.23
CA THR A 1093 -51.00 54.17 -59.19
C THR A 1093 -51.45 55.04 -60.37
N LYS A 1094 -51.64 54.41 -61.53
CA LYS A 1094 -52.06 55.08 -62.78
C LYS A 1094 -53.56 55.30 -62.91
N ASN A 1095 -54.36 54.76 -61.98
CA ASN A 1095 -55.80 55.00 -61.93
C ASN A 1095 -56.09 56.48 -61.65
N GLN A 1096 -57.12 57.03 -62.28
CA GLN A 1096 -57.47 58.46 -62.19
C GLN A 1096 -58.93 58.61 -61.74
N PRO A 1097 -59.22 59.58 -60.85
CA PRO A 1097 -60.59 59.89 -60.45
C PRO A 1097 -61.37 60.60 -61.58
N SER A 1098 -62.68 60.72 -61.40
CA SER A 1098 -63.60 61.40 -62.31
C SER A 1098 -64.38 62.49 -61.60
N ARG A 1099 -64.55 63.68 -62.21
CA ARG A 1099 -65.35 64.78 -61.66
C ARG A 1099 -66.14 65.46 -62.77
N ASP A 1100 -67.46 65.48 -62.65
CA ASP A 1100 -68.34 66.06 -63.67
C ASP A 1100 -68.03 67.54 -63.89
N GLY A 1101 -67.89 67.94 -65.15
CA GLY A 1101 -67.50 69.30 -65.52
C GLY A 1101 -66.01 69.64 -65.32
N TYR A 1102 -65.13 68.69 -65.00
CA TYR A 1102 -63.69 68.93 -64.84
C TYR A 1102 -62.82 67.82 -65.48
N VAL A 1103 -61.60 68.19 -65.88
CA VAL A 1103 -60.56 67.26 -66.35
C VAL A 1103 -59.52 67.08 -65.25
N PHE A 1104 -59.20 65.83 -64.93
CA PHE A 1104 -58.15 65.47 -63.98
C PHE A 1104 -56.78 65.82 -64.56
N GLN A 1105 -55.98 66.60 -63.82
CA GLN A 1105 -54.64 67.01 -64.25
C GLN A 1105 -53.52 66.25 -63.55
N GLY A 1106 -53.76 65.69 -62.36
CA GLY A 1106 -52.76 65.00 -61.55
C GLY A 1106 -53.03 65.16 -60.05
N TRP A 1107 -52.02 64.86 -59.25
CA TRP A 1107 -52.08 64.81 -57.79
C TRP A 1107 -51.21 65.91 -57.15
N SER A 1108 -51.64 66.41 -56.00
CA SER A 1108 -50.89 67.37 -55.17
C SER A 1108 -50.91 66.93 -53.71
N GLN A 1109 -49.87 67.24 -52.91
CA GLN A 1109 -49.87 66.95 -51.46
C GLN A 1109 -50.85 67.82 -50.66
N THR A 1110 -51.52 68.80 -51.29
CA THR A 1110 -52.52 69.66 -50.64
C THR A 1110 -53.78 69.84 -51.49
N ARG A 1111 -54.92 70.06 -50.84
CA ARG A 1111 -56.26 70.08 -51.45
C ARG A 1111 -56.53 71.21 -52.46
N ARG A 1112 -55.60 72.15 -52.63
CA ARG A 1112 -55.67 73.28 -53.60
C ARG A 1112 -54.33 73.57 -54.30
N GLY A 1113 -53.32 72.70 -54.17
CA GLY A 1113 -52.02 72.90 -54.81
C GLY A 1113 -52.02 72.51 -56.29
N ASP A 1114 -51.02 73.00 -57.02
CA ASP A 1114 -50.73 72.57 -58.40
C ASP A 1114 -50.36 71.08 -58.48
N VAL A 1115 -50.39 70.52 -59.69
CA VAL A 1115 -49.97 69.12 -59.94
C VAL A 1115 -48.49 68.96 -59.62
N GLN A 1116 -48.20 68.22 -58.56
CA GLN A 1116 -46.86 67.83 -58.15
C GLN A 1116 -46.50 66.40 -58.59
N PHE A 1117 -47.51 65.53 -58.74
CA PHE A 1117 -47.32 64.11 -59.05
C PHE A 1117 -48.35 63.61 -60.07
N ARG A 1118 -48.00 62.56 -60.81
CA ARG A 1118 -48.81 61.90 -61.84
C ARG A 1118 -48.77 60.37 -61.64
N GLY A 1119 -49.63 59.68 -62.38
CA GLY A 1119 -49.71 58.21 -62.34
C GLY A 1119 -48.42 57.55 -62.81
N GLY A 1120 -47.71 56.90 -61.89
CA GLY A 1120 -46.42 56.23 -62.12
C GLY A 1120 -45.23 56.85 -61.38
N ASP A 1121 -45.38 58.00 -60.72
CA ASP A 1121 -44.28 58.67 -60.03
C ASP A 1121 -43.90 57.97 -58.71
N ARG A 1122 -42.60 58.00 -58.35
CA ARG A 1122 -42.09 57.47 -57.08
C ARG A 1122 -42.04 58.57 -56.02
N VAL A 1123 -42.66 58.34 -54.87
CA VAL A 1123 -42.72 59.28 -53.74
C VAL A 1123 -42.04 58.66 -52.53
N LEU A 1124 -41.12 59.42 -51.93
CA LEU A 1124 -40.55 59.11 -50.61
C LEU A 1124 -41.55 59.56 -49.52
N LEU A 1125 -42.07 58.60 -48.76
CA LEU A 1125 -42.86 58.84 -47.56
C LEU A 1125 -41.95 58.93 -46.34
N ARG A 1126 -42.29 59.82 -45.42
CA ARG A 1126 -41.66 60.03 -44.09
C ARG A 1126 -42.72 60.01 -42.97
N GLY A 1127 -43.79 59.27 -43.20
CA GLY A 1127 -45.08 59.40 -42.54
C GLY A 1127 -46.23 59.15 -43.52
N ASN A 1128 -47.47 59.09 -43.01
CA ASN A 1128 -48.66 58.95 -43.85
C ASN A 1128 -48.95 60.25 -44.61
N VAL A 1129 -49.21 60.14 -45.91
CA VAL A 1129 -49.45 61.27 -46.82
C VAL A 1129 -50.79 61.04 -47.54
N THR A 1130 -51.58 62.10 -47.73
CA THR A 1130 -52.74 62.07 -48.63
C THR A 1130 -52.49 62.99 -49.81
N LEU A 1131 -52.67 62.48 -51.03
CA LEU A 1131 -52.65 63.27 -52.25
C LEU A 1131 -54.07 63.63 -52.67
N TYR A 1132 -54.24 64.85 -53.14
CA TYR A 1132 -55.52 65.42 -53.54
C TYR A 1132 -55.54 65.62 -55.05
N ALA A 1133 -56.65 65.26 -55.68
CA ALA A 1133 -56.82 65.41 -57.12
C ALA A 1133 -56.87 66.88 -57.52
N VAL A 1134 -56.13 67.24 -58.58
CA VAL A 1134 -56.09 68.57 -59.17
C VAL A 1134 -56.95 68.58 -60.43
N TRP A 1135 -57.83 69.57 -60.52
CA TRP A 1135 -58.92 69.64 -61.49
C TRP A 1135 -58.88 70.94 -62.28
N VAL A 1136 -58.98 70.86 -63.61
CA VAL A 1136 -59.22 72.03 -64.48
C VAL A 1136 -60.65 71.98 -64.99
N LEU A 1137 -61.36 73.10 -64.91
CA LEU A 1137 -62.77 73.21 -65.27
C LEU A 1137 -62.95 72.99 -66.77
N SER A 1138 -63.79 72.03 -67.16
CA SER A 1138 -64.09 71.69 -68.54
C SER A 1138 -65.00 72.77 -69.13
N THR A 1139 -64.46 73.61 -70.00
CA THR A 1139 -65.15 74.82 -70.51
C THR A 1139 -66.18 74.50 -71.61
N GLY A 1140 -67.25 73.81 -71.23
CA GLY A 1140 -68.58 74.03 -71.78
C GLY A 1140 -69.40 74.83 -70.76
N ALA A 1141 -70.05 75.93 -71.17
CA ALA A 1141 -70.85 76.74 -70.24
C ALA A 1141 -72.12 75.96 -69.80
N PRO A 1142 -72.65 76.13 -68.55
CA PRO A 1142 -72.27 77.12 -67.52
C PRO A 1142 -72.13 76.65 -66.03
N GLN A 1143 -71.19 77.27 -65.27
CA GLN A 1143 -71.31 77.79 -63.87
C GLN A 1143 -71.52 76.81 -62.66
N THR A 1144 -71.20 77.09 -61.36
CA THR A 1144 -70.88 78.30 -60.53
C THR A 1144 -69.88 78.09 -59.33
N GLY A 1145 -69.05 79.10 -58.94
CA GLY A 1145 -68.49 79.40 -57.57
C GLY A 1145 -67.27 78.59 -57.01
N ASP A 1146 -66.42 79.04 -56.04
CA ASP A 1146 -66.11 80.35 -55.37
C ASP A 1146 -64.70 80.28 -54.58
N PRO A 1147 -64.12 81.35 -53.93
CA PRO A 1147 -62.64 81.55 -53.64
C PRO A 1147 -62.03 80.96 -52.29
N GLY A 1148 -61.04 81.47 -51.50
CA GLY A 1148 -60.13 82.66 -51.45
C GLY A 1148 -58.78 82.46 -50.67
N SER A 1149 -58.18 83.48 -49.99
CA SER A 1149 -56.70 83.62 -49.74
C SER A 1149 -56.17 84.32 -48.42
N GLY A 1150 -54.90 84.08 -47.95
CA GLY A 1150 -54.09 85.04 -47.10
C GLY A 1150 -52.80 84.65 -46.26
N ALA A 1151 -51.57 84.90 -46.80
CA ALA A 1151 -50.26 85.45 -46.24
C ALA A 1151 -49.30 84.87 -45.09
N LEU A 1152 -47.94 85.07 -45.26
CA LEU A 1152 -46.73 85.06 -44.32
C LEU A 1152 -46.04 83.70 -43.90
N TRP A 1153 -44.78 83.49 -43.34
CA TRP A 1153 -43.35 84.02 -43.30
C TRP A 1153 -42.43 83.08 -42.38
N LEU A 1154 -41.08 83.08 -42.11
CA LEU A 1154 -39.74 83.59 -42.61
C LEU A 1154 -38.51 83.03 -41.73
N GLY A 1155 -37.26 82.78 -42.24
CA GLY A 1155 -35.96 82.67 -41.46
C GLY A 1155 -34.81 81.73 -41.99
N LEU A 1156 -33.47 81.94 -41.73
CA LEU A 1156 -32.31 80.95 -41.89
C LEU A 1156 -30.81 81.45 -41.70
N MET A 1157 -29.79 80.53 -41.73
CA MET A 1157 -28.30 80.79 -41.88
C MET A 1157 -27.38 79.57 -42.32
N CYS A 1158 -26.03 79.60 -42.11
CA CYS A 1158 -24.89 78.91 -42.83
C CYS A 1158 -23.71 78.43 -41.88
N ALA A 1159 -22.50 77.85 -42.18
CA ALA A 1159 -21.75 77.04 -43.22
C ALA A 1159 -20.22 76.89 -42.78
N ALA A 1160 -19.18 76.26 -43.41
CA ALA A 1160 -18.90 74.96 -44.12
C ALA A 1160 -17.36 74.78 -44.52
N LEU A 1161 -16.87 73.54 -44.85
CA LEU A 1161 -15.62 73.14 -45.63
C LEU A 1161 -14.17 73.27 -45.00
N PRO A 1162 -13.01 72.79 -45.60
CA PRO A 1162 -12.62 71.49 -46.24
C PRO A 1162 -11.13 70.93 -46.07
N ALA A 1163 -10.87 69.68 -46.55
CA ALA A 1163 -9.68 69.11 -47.29
C ALA A 1163 -8.25 68.74 -46.70
N ALA A 1164 -7.90 67.43 -46.79
CA ALA A 1164 -6.69 66.72 -47.33
C ALA A 1164 -5.19 66.98 -46.94
N GLY A 1165 -4.38 65.89 -46.83
CA GLY A 1165 -2.89 65.87 -46.91
C GLY A 1165 -2.18 64.72 -46.15
N ALA A 1166 -0.99 64.25 -46.58
CA ALA A 1166 -0.24 63.15 -45.91
C ALA A 1166 1.30 63.17 -46.12
N CYS A 1167 2.10 62.72 -45.12
CA CYS A 1167 3.49 62.20 -45.26
C CYS A 1167 3.97 61.51 -43.95
N ALA A 1168 5.25 61.08 -43.86
CA ALA A 1168 5.75 60.20 -42.79
C ALA A 1168 7.06 60.64 -42.09
N ALA A 1169 7.24 60.09 -40.87
CA ALA A 1169 8.50 59.80 -40.14
C ALA A 1169 9.32 60.91 -39.41
N ALA A 1170 9.98 60.44 -38.33
CA ALA A 1170 11.29 60.83 -37.78
C ALA A 1170 11.49 61.93 -36.69
N ILE A 1171 11.88 61.44 -35.50
CA ILE A 1171 13.05 61.85 -34.68
C ILE A 1171 13.02 63.14 -33.80
N LYS A 1172 13.60 62.99 -32.59
CA LYS A 1172 13.84 63.99 -31.53
C LYS A 1172 14.79 65.13 -31.95
N LYS A 1173 14.51 66.39 -31.54
CA LYS A 1173 15.34 67.14 -30.53
C LYS A 1173 14.90 68.58 -30.17
N LYS A 1174 15.01 68.85 -28.86
CA LYS A 1174 15.44 70.10 -28.16
C LYS A 1174 14.52 71.33 -28.04
N LYS A 1175 14.53 71.85 -26.79
CA LYS A 1175 14.24 73.21 -26.29
C LYS A 1175 12.76 73.65 -26.33
N ALA A 1176 12.26 74.40 -25.33
CA ALA A 1176 12.78 74.71 -23.98
C ALA A 1176 11.62 75.21 -23.08
N ALA A 1177 11.90 75.41 -21.78
CA ALA A 1177 11.20 76.19 -20.74
C ALA A 1177 9.80 76.80 -21.07
N GLN A 1178 8.82 76.72 -20.17
CA GLN A 1178 8.91 76.74 -18.69
C GLN A 1178 8.14 75.61 -18.01
#